data_AF-A0A6P4Z002-F1
#
_entry.id   AF-A0A6P4Z002-F1
#
_cell.length_a   1.000
_cell.length_b   1.000
_cell.length_c   1.000
_cell.angle_alpha   90.00
_cell.angle_beta   90.00
_cell.angle_gamma   90.00
#
_symmetry.space_group_name_H-M   'P 1'
#
loop_
_entity.id
_entity.type
_entity.pdbx_description
1 polymer ?
#
loop_
_entity_poly.entity_id
_entity_poly.type
_entity_poly.pdbx_seq_one_letter_code
_entity_poly.pdbx_strand_id
1 'polypeptide(L)'
;MQIMVDIQVASHLRTRRFFMLLLVATIIIVLLTMHPWFLDSWFLRRSRPKYGAWGAPVIWDDTVDYDKAKRLFPEKSVNIGLVTVAMGKNFAYLQDFLQTAEEHFLPNQKVMYFVFTDGSKKVPNLPVKKNRKVSAISLNELSQGTPVTKMEAIHNRVLKQEEDLDYVFCLNVDFQFVGKFGEETLGELVGTLHPGFYWKNRYSFPYETNADSKAYVAPTEGEMYFAGGLFGGNRESMLRLTDTCAKYRAEDKTNGVEAAQHDEGYLNRYFVDHAPTKILSPEYCYPKDFWYMPWVKYKRVIAGLMDVSGGPYDLYSNTTRVKNGDKNIWFHKLVSAQSCDFETDFCGWTQATDDQIDWLITQGPTAARQFAQDFGRPELGTGPIVDHTFGNDIGGYATIMHTGHVDGDRARLVSQEFNNDLVLQFWYHLYGNDIFLHVYLEKGGTMSPIFQTYARASNDDTWKQVILSVTESGPYKIVFETGRDGSFRCQAAIDDVTIVLCGGVCEIPPAPQLACNFDRDLCGFQQDTNDNIDWTKHNHATPNRLYAVQNSVESAKTGPFHDHTLGQYHAGYYMYIESSTPAQTGDVARLFSPETSGPCLEFYFHMFGQQMGTLQVYTRLSGSTDMQLQWELSGDRGDTWNRAVINHNITDNYQVIFHGDIGGFLSDIAIDDVTTWNETCEAFGGWGDWGNWTDCTATCGRGVQNRTRYCDSPPPPYGFTCAVGDDDGDMADTEQQECNKQPCPVDGGWGPWQAAGDCNVTCGRGSQPVDRQCDSPAPQDGGSPCAGPSTDTQSCDNGPCPIDGEWGQWSGFSACNVTCGGGVRLRTRLCDNPPPQHGGDNCVGDDDGDGADTHVVICNRNQCPVDGGWSQWLPWETCSQSCGGGTQRRVRTCTEPAPQYNGNFCQGDTDADGTDEEFQPCQPQTCPVDGGWGVWTSYGACSATCGAGVETRSRRCDSPAPSAGGKHCPGDLDGNGLEEETRACHAGTPCPVDGQWGQWYEITDCNVTCGGGMLVRERLCDTPSPQHGGNPCAGDSDGDGIETGYDVCKTGRCPDWGAWGSWSACTASCGPGDRERARQCDTAGAEPGATCPGDDIGVGVDTEEEPCNNGPCPEGEGCGTSGCPEPGISAGQTQENGEKSDNTAVLAGAACGGIGVLLIAVGLGFLIYKKKQDSKIRPSAGRPRTASSAWSNG
;
A
#
# COMPACT_ATOMS: atom_id res chain seq x y z
N MET A 1 68.88 51.51 -51.52
CA MET A 1 69.33 50.86 -50.26
C MET A 1 68.77 51.74 -49.14
N GLN A 2 67.86 51.31 -48.26
CA GLN A 2 67.61 49.96 -47.76
C GLN A 2 66.09 49.75 -47.48
N ILE A 3 65.27 49.44 -48.49
CA ILE A 3 63.82 49.13 -48.32
C ILE A 3 63.42 48.01 -49.30
N MET A 4 63.80 46.76 -49.02
CA MET A 4 63.41 45.60 -49.84
C MET A 4 63.57 44.22 -49.14
N VAL A 5 63.43 44.16 -47.81
CA VAL A 5 63.58 42.90 -47.04
C VAL A 5 62.36 42.58 -46.15
N ASP A 6 61.60 43.57 -45.66
CA ASP A 6 60.55 43.33 -44.64
C ASP A 6 59.14 42.98 -45.16
N ILE A 7 58.92 42.83 -46.47
CA ILE A 7 57.56 42.65 -47.04
C ILE A 7 57.23 41.17 -47.37
N GLN A 8 58.12 40.21 -47.08
CA GLN A 8 57.92 38.78 -47.42
C GLN A 8 57.61 37.82 -46.26
N VAL A 9 57.54 38.29 -45.00
CA VAL A 9 57.20 37.43 -43.84
C VAL A 9 55.78 37.67 -43.31
N ALA A 10 55.19 38.84 -43.55
CA ALA A 10 53.88 39.21 -42.99
C ALA A 10 52.66 38.54 -43.67
N SER A 11 52.76 38.10 -44.93
CA SER A 11 51.62 37.57 -45.69
C SER A 11 51.32 36.08 -45.43
N HIS A 12 52.32 35.27 -45.05
CA HIS A 12 52.15 33.83 -44.81
C HIS A 12 51.67 33.47 -43.39
N LEU A 13 51.91 34.32 -42.39
CA LEU A 13 51.40 34.09 -41.03
C LEU A 13 49.91 34.47 -40.88
N ARG A 14 49.43 35.48 -41.62
CA ARG A 14 47.99 35.78 -41.67
C ARG A 14 47.21 34.72 -42.42
N THR A 15 47.67 34.25 -43.59
CA THR A 15 46.96 33.20 -44.35
C THR A 15 46.90 31.87 -43.61
N ARG A 16 47.95 31.43 -42.90
CA ARG A 16 47.88 30.20 -42.07
C ARG A 16 46.95 30.32 -40.87
N ARG A 17 46.90 31.47 -40.17
CA ARG A 17 45.92 31.68 -39.10
C ARG A 17 44.50 31.82 -39.64
N PHE A 18 44.30 32.46 -40.78
CA PHE A 18 42.98 32.57 -41.42
C PHE A 18 42.50 31.22 -41.95
N PHE A 19 43.37 30.39 -42.52
CA PHE A 19 43.03 29.01 -42.89
C PHE A 19 42.81 28.10 -41.69
N MET A 20 43.57 28.22 -40.59
CA MET A 20 43.25 27.48 -39.36
C MET A 20 41.91 27.93 -38.75
N LEU A 21 41.63 29.23 -38.72
CA LEU A 21 40.35 29.76 -38.22
C LEU A 21 39.19 29.37 -39.13
N LEU A 22 39.37 29.37 -40.46
CA LEU A 22 38.38 28.82 -41.39
C LEU A 22 38.23 27.31 -41.24
N LEU A 23 39.31 26.54 -41.10
CA LEU A 23 39.23 25.09 -40.92
C LEU A 23 38.53 24.74 -39.60
N VAL A 24 38.89 25.41 -38.50
CA VAL A 24 38.25 25.26 -37.19
C VAL A 24 36.80 25.75 -37.23
N ALA A 25 36.50 26.87 -37.88
CA ALA A 25 35.13 27.34 -38.07
C ALA A 25 34.32 26.38 -38.95
N THR A 26 34.87 25.81 -40.02
CA THR A 26 34.18 24.78 -40.81
C THR A 26 34.05 23.46 -40.07
N ILE A 27 35.01 23.09 -39.21
CA ILE A 27 34.88 21.90 -38.35
C ILE A 27 33.81 22.14 -37.29
N ILE A 28 33.75 23.32 -36.67
CA ILE A 28 32.69 23.70 -35.74
C ILE A 28 31.34 23.79 -36.45
N ILE A 29 31.25 24.40 -37.63
CA ILE A 29 30.01 24.47 -38.41
C ILE A 29 29.59 23.07 -38.89
N VAL A 30 30.52 22.19 -39.28
CA VAL A 30 30.20 20.79 -39.62
C VAL A 30 29.75 20.02 -38.37
N LEU A 31 30.37 20.22 -37.21
CA LEU A 31 29.92 19.65 -35.93
C LEU A 31 28.58 20.21 -35.45
N LEU A 32 28.22 21.45 -35.83
CA LEU A 32 26.94 22.09 -35.53
C LEU A 32 25.85 21.82 -36.59
N THR A 33 26.21 21.33 -37.78
CA THR A 33 25.26 21.01 -38.87
C THR A 33 25.09 19.52 -39.14
N MET A 34 26.00 18.66 -38.63
CA MET A 34 25.81 17.21 -38.60
C MET A 34 24.92 16.79 -37.41
N HIS A 35 23.62 17.04 -37.59
CA HIS A 35 22.47 16.63 -36.77
C HIS A 35 22.32 17.24 -35.34
N PRO A 36 21.08 17.63 -34.95
CA PRO A 36 20.78 18.19 -33.60
C PRO A 36 21.12 17.27 -32.41
N TRP A 37 21.14 15.96 -32.64
CA TRP A 37 21.25 14.89 -31.64
C TRP A 37 22.46 15.00 -30.69
N PHE A 38 23.54 15.65 -31.12
CA PHE A 38 24.77 15.73 -30.32
C PHE A 38 24.70 16.75 -29.18
N LEU A 39 23.95 17.85 -29.33
CA LEU A 39 23.83 18.88 -28.30
C LEU A 39 22.80 18.53 -27.23
N ASP A 40 21.68 17.91 -27.59
CA ASP A 40 20.74 17.28 -26.65
C ASP A 40 21.48 16.34 -25.67
N SER A 41 22.34 15.47 -26.23
CA SER A 41 22.98 14.38 -25.49
C SER A 41 24.01 14.81 -24.43
N TRP A 42 24.45 16.07 -24.43
CA TRP A 42 25.53 16.55 -23.53
C TRP A 42 25.05 17.45 -22.39
N PHE A 43 23.87 18.06 -22.51
CA PHE A 43 23.29 18.92 -21.47
C PHE A 43 22.06 18.32 -20.78
N LEU A 44 21.35 17.37 -21.39
CA LEU A 44 20.21 16.68 -20.75
C LEU A 44 20.68 15.62 -19.75
N ARG A 45 20.75 15.98 -18.46
CA ARG A 45 20.89 15.02 -17.35
C ARG A 45 19.54 14.45 -16.86
N ARG A 46 18.61 14.15 -17.78
CA ARG A 46 17.44 13.30 -17.50
C ARG A 46 17.91 12.03 -16.76
N SER A 47 17.20 11.67 -15.68
CA SER A 47 17.56 10.50 -14.88
C SER A 47 16.97 9.21 -15.47
N ARG A 48 17.73 8.11 -15.45
CA ARG A 48 17.29 6.82 -16.02
C ARG A 48 16.23 6.16 -15.13
N PRO A 49 15.19 5.51 -15.71
CA PRO A 49 14.19 4.79 -14.93
C PRO A 49 14.84 3.56 -14.26
N LYS A 50 14.76 3.48 -12.93
CA LYS A 50 15.26 2.32 -12.14
C LYS A 50 14.18 1.31 -11.80
N TYR A 51 12.92 1.75 -11.79
CA TYR A 51 11.71 0.97 -11.49
C TYR A 51 10.58 1.43 -12.44
N GLY A 52 9.60 0.57 -12.72
CA GLY A 52 8.27 1.00 -13.17
C GLY A 52 7.47 1.60 -12.01
N ALA A 53 6.36 2.32 -12.24
CA ALA A 53 5.63 2.94 -11.13
C ALA A 53 4.98 1.90 -10.20
N TRP A 54 4.64 0.71 -10.73
CA TRP A 54 4.24 -0.47 -9.96
C TRP A 54 5.40 -1.18 -9.23
N GLY A 55 6.56 -0.53 -9.09
CA GLY A 55 7.71 -0.99 -8.29
C GLY A 55 8.59 -2.06 -8.94
N ALA A 56 8.24 -2.60 -10.11
CA ALA A 56 9.05 -3.61 -10.78
C ALA A 56 10.44 -3.06 -11.18
N PRO A 57 11.55 -3.79 -10.90
CA PRO A 57 12.90 -3.31 -11.17
C PRO A 57 13.21 -3.26 -12.67
N VAL A 58 13.81 -2.15 -13.10
CA VAL A 58 14.42 -2.01 -14.43
C VAL A 58 15.87 -2.51 -14.38
N ILE A 59 16.13 -3.54 -15.17
CA ILE A 59 17.41 -4.28 -15.19
C ILE A 59 18.41 -3.53 -16.07
N TRP A 60 19.29 -2.76 -15.44
CA TRP A 60 20.51 -2.15 -16.01
C TRP A 60 21.73 -2.88 -15.44
N ASP A 61 22.90 -2.79 -16.07
CA ASP A 61 24.12 -3.48 -15.60
C ASP A 61 24.46 -3.25 -14.11
N ASP A 62 24.24 -2.03 -13.63
CA ASP A 62 24.56 -1.60 -12.28
C ASP A 62 23.34 -1.50 -11.34
N THR A 63 22.20 -2.08 -11.71
CA THR A 63 21.08 -2.34 -10.78
C THR A 63 21.03 -3.81 -10.31
N VAL A 64 21.96 -4.65 -10.76
CA VAL A 64 21.93 -6.11 -10.56
C VAL A 64 23.05 -6.61 -9.63
N ASP A 65 22.67 -7.36 -8.59
CA ASP A 65 23.60 -8.24 -7.85
C ASP A 65 23.69 -9.60 -8.56
N TYR A 66 24.73 -9.76 -9.38
CA TYR A 66 24.97 -10.99 -10.14
C TYR A 66 25.32 -12.21 -9.28
N ASP A 67 25.92 -12.01 -8.10
CA ASP A 67 26.26 -13.11 -7.19
C ASP A 67 25.02 -13.60 -6.44
N LYS A 68 24.07 -12.71 -6.13
CA LYS A 68 22.74 -13.08 -5.63
C LYS A 68 21.95 -13.83 -6.71
N ALA A 69 21.92 -13.34 -7.94
CA ALA A 69 21.25 -14.03 -9.05
C ALA A 69 21.81 -15.45 -9.28
N LYS A 70 23.14 -15.62 -9.29
CA LYS A 70 23.78 -16.95 -9.45
C LYS A 70 23.54 -17.90 -8.27
N ARG A 71 23.32 -17.39 -7.05
CA ARG A 71 22.96 -18.20 -5.87
C ARG A 71 21.50 -18.66 -5.90
N LEU A 72 20.59 -17.81 -6.38
CA LEU A 72 19.16 -18.14 -6.50
C LEU A 72 18.89 -19.14 -7.64
N PHE A 73 19.68 -19.08 -8.72
CA PHE A 73 19.58 -19.99 -9.86
C PHE A 73 20.91 -20.74 -10.09
N PRO A 74 21.18 -21.83 -9.34
CA PRO A 74 22.37 -22.67 -9.52
C PRO A 74 22.52 -23.22 -10.94
N GLU A 75 23.73 -23.70 -11.28
CA GLU A 75 23.99 -24.19 -12.64
C GLU A 75 23.10 -25.39 -13.00
N LYS A 76 22.37 -25.29 -14.12
CA LYS A 76 21.40 -26.28 -14.65
C LYS A 76 20.18 -26.53 -13.75
N SER A 77 19.86 -25.59 -12.84
CA SER A 77 18.69 -25.71 -11.98
C SER A 77 17.36 -25.53 -12.72
N VAL A 78 17.35 -24.77 -13.83
CA VAL A 78 16.14 -24.46 -14.61
C VAL A 78 16.24 -24.86 -16.07
N ASN A 79 15.09 -25.22 -16.64
CA ASN A 79 14.82 -25.52 -18.05
C ASN A 79 14.20 -24.27 -18.71
N ILE A 80 14.91 -23.65 -19.65
CA ILE A 80 14.43 -22.45 -20.35
C ILE A 80 14.09 -22.77 -21.82
N GLY A 81 12.90 -22.39 -22.26
CA GLY A 81 12.54 -22.32 -23.68
C GLY A 81 12.99 -21.00 -24.29
N LEU A 82 13.78 -21.04 -25.36
CA LEU A 82 14.10 -19.85 -26.18
C LEU A 82 13.41 -19.98 -27.53
N VAL A 83 12.35 -19.21 -27.74
CA VAL A 83 11.55 -19.23 -28.96
C VAL A 83 12.03 -18.17 -29.94
N THR A 84 12.14 -18.54 -31.22
CA THR A 84 12.30 -17.58 -32.32
C THR A 84 11.58 -18.02 -33.60
N VAL A 85 11.31 -17.07 -34.50
CA VAL A 85 10.61 -17.29 -35.77
C VAL A 85 11.53 -16.96 -36.95
N ALA A 86 11.93 -17.99 -37.68
CA ALA A 86 12.88 -17.96 -38.78
C ALA A 86 12.21 -18.40 -40.09
N MET A 87 11.53 -17.46 -40.77
CA MET A 87 10.83 -17.70 -42.04
C MET A 87 11.31 -16.78 -43.16
N GLY A 88 11.21 -17.25 -44.41
CA GLY A 88 11.50 -16.45 -45.59
C GLY A 88 12.91 -15.83 -45.57
N LYS A 89 12.99 -14.50 -45.73
CA LYS A 89 14.26 -13.76 -45.69
C LYS A 89 14.93 -13.77 -44.32
N ASN A 90 14.15 -13.84 -43.24
CA ASN A 90 14.66 -13.77 -41.86
C ASN A 90 15.41 -15.05 -41.46
N PHE A 91 15.27 -16.14 -42.23
CA PHE A 91 16.03 -17.36 -42.04
C PHE A 91 17.56 -17.14 -42.09
N ALA A 92 18.03 -16.12 -42.81
CA ALA A 92 19.46 -15.79 -42.92
C ALA A 92 20.12 -15.44 -41.58
N TYR A 93 19.37 -14.92 -40.60
CA TYR A 93 19.90 -14.50 -39.29
C TYR A 93 19.98 -15.64 -38.27
N LEU A 94 19.29 -16.76 -38.51
CA LEU A 94 19.14 -17.86 -37.56
C LEU A 94 20.46 -18.45 -37.09
N GLN A 95 21.46 -18.51 -37.98
CA GLN A 95 22.78 -19.04 -37.63
C GLN A 95 23.50 -18.16 -36.60
N ASP A 96 23.53 -16.84 -36.84
CA ASP A 96 24.22 -15.88 -35.98
C ASP A 96 23.49 -15.73 -34.62
N PHE A 97 22.15 -15.75 -34.65
CA PHE A 97 21.31 -15.79 -33.44
C PHE A 97 21.64 -17.00 -32.56
N LEU A 98 21.64 -18.21 -33.12
CA LEU A 98 21.88 -19.44 -32.35
C LEU A 98 23.33 -19.52 -31.85
N GLN A 99 24.31 -19.12 -32.65
CA GLN A 99 25.72 -19.11 -32.24
C GLN A 99 25.96 -18.14 -31.07
N THR A 100 25.47 -16.91 -31.17
CA THR A 100 25.64 -15.93 -30.09
C THR A 100 24.81 -16.26 -28.85
N ALA A 101 23.63 -16.87 -29.00
CA ALA A 101 22.84 -17.37 -27.88
C ALA A 101 23.55 -18.51 -27.12
N GLU A 102 24.26 -19.42 -27.80
CA GLU A 102 25.06 -20.45 -27.10
C GLU A 102 26.16 -19.84 -26.23
N GLU A 103 26.76 -18.72 -26.65
CA GLU A 103 27.80 -18.02 -25.88
C GLU A 103 27.21 -17.22 -24.69
N HIS A 104 26.13 -16.48 -24.92
CA HIS A 104 25.68 -15.41 -24.03
C HIS A 104 24.32 -15.61 -23.34
N PHE A 105 23.40 -16.41 -23.89
CA PHE A 105 22.06 -16.61 -23.34
C PHE A 105 22.03 -17.72 -22.30
N LEU A 106 21.87 -17.33 -21.04
CA LEU A 106 21.77 -18.20 -19.85
C LEU A 106 22.78 -19.37 -19.93
N PRO A 107 24.09 -19.09 -20.04
CA PRO A 107 25.08 -20.07 -20.48
C PRO A 107 25.31 -21.22 -19.50
N ASN A 108 24.84 -21.06 -18.26
CA ASN A 108 24.93 -22.04 -17.17
C ASN A 108 23.68 -22.94 -17.06
N GLN A 109 22.60 -22.62 -17.78
CA GLN A 109 21.29 -23.27 -17.63
C GLN A 109 20.98 -24.22 -18.81
N LYS A 110 19.95 -25.06 -18.63
CA LYS A 110 19.46 -25.95 -19.69
C LYS A 110 18.56 -25.13 -20.61
N VAL A 111 18.80 -25.17 -21.92
CA VAL A 111 18.06 -24.36 -22.90
C VAL A 111 17.55 -25.21 -24.04
N MET A 112 16.26 -25.08 -24.32
CA MET A 112 15.56 -25.69 -25.43
C MET A 112 15.21 -24.58 -26.44
N TYR A 113 15.89 -24.58 -27.58
CA TYR A 113 15.63 -23.63 -28.65
C TYR A 113 14.44 -24.11 -29.48
N PHE A 114 13.41 -23.28 -29.60
CA PHE A 114 12.24 -23.54 -30.44
C PHE A 114 12.28 -22.63 -31.66
N VAL A 115 12.64 -23.21 -32.81
CA VAL A 115 12.80 -22.48 -34.06
C VAL A 115 11.59 -22.75 -34.94
N PHE A 116 10.63 -21.82 -34.95
CA PHE A 116 9.51 -21.84 -35.88
C PHE A 116 9.98 -21.44 -37.27
N THR A 117 9.69 -22.24 -38.29
CA THR A 117 10.21 -22.05 -39.65
C THR A 117 9.25 -22.53 -40.73
N ASP A 118 9.54 -22.25 -42.00
CA ASP A 118 8.77 -22.70 -43.15
C ASP A 118 9.16 -24.12 -43.63
N GLY A 119 10.27 -24.67 -43.12
CA GLY A 119 10.68 -26.06 -43.33
C GLY A 119 11.77 -26.50 -42.36
N SER A 120 11.42 -27.39 -41.43
CA SER A 120 12.29 -27.88 -40.34
C SER A 120 13.67 -28.36 -40.80
N LYS A 121 13.73 -29.02 -41.97
CA LYS A 121 14.98 -29.52 -42.59
C LYS A 121 15.97 -28.44 -43.04
N LYS A 122 15.59 -27.16 -43.07
CA LYS A 122 16.49 -26.06 -43.41
C LYS A 122 17.38 -25.66 -42.22
N VAL A 123 16.91 -25.87 -40.98
CA VAL A 123 17.57 -25.42 -39.75
C VAL A 123 18.98 -26.02 -39.66
N PRO A 124 20.05 -25.22 -39.53
CA PRO A 124 21.41 -25.73 -39.51
C PRO A 124 21.65 -26.55 -38.25
N ASN A 125 22.31 -27.70 -38.40
CA ASN A 125 22.74 -28.54 -37.28
C ASN A 125 23.96 -27.91 -36.59
N LEU A 126 23.71 -26.95 -35.70
CA LEU A 126 24.75 -26.23 -34.96
C LEU A 126 25.17 -27.01 -33.70
N PRO A 127 26.48 -27.02 -33.36
CA PRO A 127 26.96 -27.66 -32.15
C PRO A 127 26.55 -26.86 -30.91
N VAL A 128 25.59 -27.38 -30.15
CA VAL A 128 25.12 -26.83 -28.88
C VAL A 128 25.77 -27.52 -27.68
N LYS A 129 25.85 -26.84 -26.53
CA LYS A 129 26.42 -27.40 -25.29
C LYS A 129 25.65 -28.65 -24.81
N LYS A 130 26.33 -29.51 -24.04
CA LYS A 130 25.89 -30.86 -23.61
C LYS A 130 24.49 -31.01 -22.99
N ASN A 131 23.84 -29.92 -22.56
CA ASN A 131 22.50 -29.89 -21.96
C ASN A 131 21.54 -28.90 -22.68
N ARG A 132 21.77 -28.63 -23.97
CA ARG A 132 20.96 -27.73 -24.80
C ARG A 132 20.54 -28.48 -26.07
N LYS A 133 19.36 -28.19 -26.62
CA LYS A 133 18.85 -28.83 -27.85
C LYS A 133 18.08 -27.84 -28.72
N VAL A 134 18.12 -28.04 -30.04
CA VAL A 134 17.34 -27.26 -31.02
C VAL A 134 16.17 -28.10 -31.54
N SER A 135 14.96 -27.56 -31.39
CA SER A 135 13.70 -28.10 -31.90
C SER A 135 13.23 -27.25 -33.08
N ALA A 136 13.32 -27.80 -34.29
CA ALA A 136 12.89 -27.14 -35.52
C ALA A 136 11.43 -27.48 -35.80
N ILE A 137 10.55 -26.48 -35.76
CA ILE A 137 9.10 -26.64 -35.88
C ILE A 137 8.61 -25.98 -37.16
N SER A 138 7.94 -26.74 -38.02
CA SER A 138 7.36 -26.20 -39.25
C SER A 138 5.99 -25.58 -38.99
N LEU A 139 5.85 -24.26 -39.18
CA LEU A 139 4.55 -23.59 -39.08
C LEU A 139 3.56 -24.05 -40.17
N ASN A 140 4.08 -24.54 -41.30
CA ASN A 140 3.27 -25.12 -42.38
C ASN A 140 2.70 -26.52 -42.02
N GLU A 141 3.32 -27.23 -41.08
CA GLU A 141 2.81 -28.52 -40.57
C GLU A 141 1.81 -28.31 -39.43
N LEU A 142 1.99 -27.23 -38.64
CA LEU A 142 1.04 -26.80 -37.61
C LEU A 142 -0.25 -26.18 -38.17
N SER A 143 -0.18 -25.49 -39.31
CA SER A 143 -1.27 -24.65 -39.81
C SER A 143 -2.52 -25.41 -40.27
N GLN A 144 -2.37 -26.65 -40.74
CA GLN A 144 -3.47 -27.46 -41.33
C GLN A 144 -4.32 -26.73 -42.40
N GLY A 145 -3.80 -25.66 -43.01
CA GLY A 145 -4.51 -24.80 -43.98
C GLY A 145 -4.93 -23.42 -43.46
N THR A 146 -4.84 -23.15 -42.16
CA THR A 146 -5.17 -21.87 -41.52
C THR A 146 -3.90 -21.16 -41.02
N PRO A 147 -3.63 -19.89 -41.36
CA PRO A 147 -2.44 -19.19 -40.87
C PRO A 147 -2.42 -19.04 -39.34
N VAL A 148 -1.52 -19.76 -38.68
CA VAL A 148 -1.29 -19.73 -37.23
C VAL A 148 -0.38 -18.56 -36.85
N THR A 149 -0.71 -17.86 -35.76
CA THR A 149 0.03 -16.66 -35.29
C THR A 149 1.26 -17.02 -34.44
N LYS A 150 2.18 -16.06 -34.21
CA LYS A 150 3.35 -16.25 -33.33
C LYS A 150 2.91 -16.68 -31.93
N MET A 151 1.95 -15.96 -31.33
CA MET A 151 1.43 -16.23 -29.99
C MET A 151 0.73 -17.59 -29.90
N GLU A 152 -0.17 -17.89 -30.84
CA GLU A 152 -0.89 -19.16 -30.91
C GLU A 152 0.04 -20.37 -31.10
N ALA A 153 1.09 -20.24 -31.92
CA ALA A 153 2.10 -21.28 -32.11
C ALA A 153 2.90 -21.53 -30.81
N ILE A 154 3.30 -20.48 -30.09
CA ILE A 154 3.96 -20.59 -28.79
C ILE A 154 3.04 -21.30 -27.80
N HIS A 155 1.80 -20.83 -27.67
CA HIS A 155 0.82 -21.37 -26.74
C HIS A 155 0.56 -22.87 -26.98
N ASN A 156 0.22 -23.25 -28.22
CA ASN A 156 -0.21 -24.61 -28.53
C ASN A 156 0.94 -25.61 -28.75
N ARG A 157 2.12 -25.18 -29.25
CA ARG A 157 3.25 -26.10 -29.50
C ARG A 157 4.35 -26.02 -28.46
N VAL A 158 4.68 -24.86 -27.88
CA VAL A 158 5.75 -24.78 -26.87
C VAL A 158 5.15 -25.07 -25.49
N LEU A 159 4.23 -24.22 -25.04
CA LEU A 159 3.80 -24.21 -23.64
C LEU A 159 2.89 -25.39 -23.26
N LYS A 160 1.98 -25.81 -24.16
CA LYS A 160 1.08 -26.97 -23.96
C LYS A 160 1.73 -28.35 -24.16
N GLN A 161 2.86 -28.47 -24.87
CA GLN A 161 3.46 -29.78 -25.19
C GLN A 161 4.80 -30.05 -24.51
N GLU A 162 5.46 -29.02 -23.97
CA GLU A 162 6.76 -29.15 -23.31
C GLU A 162 6.57 -28.69 -21.85
N GLU A 163 5.95 -29.55 -21.04
CA GLU A 163 5.58 -29.25 -19.64
C GLU A 163 6.80 -29.05 -18.73
N ASP A 164 7.95 -29.63 -19.08
CA ASP A 164 9.23 -29.54 -18.38
C ASP A 164 9.85 -28.12 -18.37
N LEU A 165 9.28 -27.12 -19.04
CA LEU A 165 9.85 -25.77 -19.12
C LEU A 165 9.46 -24.91 -17.90
N ASP A 166 10.45 -24.35 -17.20
CA ASP A 166 10.23 -23.42 -16.09
C ASP A 166 9.97 -21.99 -16.59
N TYR A 167 10.76 -21.55 -17.58
CA TYR A 167 10.73 -20.20 -18.15
C TYR A 167 10.71 -20.25 -19.68
N VAL A 168 10.07 -19.27 -20.31
CA VAL A 168 10.07 -19.11 -21.77
C VAL A 168 10.37 -17.66 -22.15
N PHE A 169 11.33 -17.47 -23.06
CA PHE A 169 11.66 -16.19 -23.68
C PHE A 169 11.39 -16.25 -25.18
N CYS A 170 10.84 -15.17 -25.73
CA CYS A 170 10.46 -15.04 -27.13
C CYS A 170 11.24 -13.89 -27.75
N LEU A 171 12.12 -14.20 -28.71
CA LEU A 171 12.98 -13.22 -29.39
C LEU A 171 12.82 -13.27 -30.91
N ASN A 172 12.96 -12.10 -31.55
CA ASN A 172 13.08 -12.05 -33.00
C ASN A 172 14.44 -12.63 -33.46
N VAL A 173 14.45 -13.28 -34.63
CA VAL A 173 15.61 -14.04 -35.14
C VAL A 173 16.77 -13.15 -35.63
N ASP A 174 16.50 -11.88 -35.91
CA ASP A 174 17.49 -10.89 -36.32
C ASP A 174 18.21 -10.23 -35.12
N PHE A 175 18.02 -10.75 -33.91
CA PHE A 175 18.72 -10.34 -32.71
C PHE A 175 20.08 -11.06 -32.62
N GLN A 176 21.09 -10.39 -32.04
CA GLN A 176 22.42 -10.92 -31.84
C GLN A 176 22.88 -10.65 -30.41
N PHE A 177 23.22 -11.70 -29.66
CA PHE A 177 23.76 -11.52 -28.32
C PHE A 177 25.23 -11.09 -28.40
N VAL A 178 25.62 -10.09 -27.61
CA VAL A 178 26.99 -9.53 -27.59
C VAL A 178 27.51 -9.28 -26.17
N GLY A 179 26.66 -9.51 -25.16
CA GLY A 179 26.97 -9.38 -23.75
C GLY A 179 26.11 -10.32 -22.92
N LYS A 180 26.36 -10.38 -21.61
CA LYS A 180 25.68 -11.32 -20.71
C LYS A 180 24.16 -11.12 -20.71
N PHE A 181 23.43 -12.18 -21.05
CA PHE A 181 22.00 -12.35 -20.80
C PHE A 181 21.85 -13.50 -19.80
N GLY A 182 21.86 -13.22 -18.51
CA GLY A 182 21.94 -14.22 -17.45
C GLY A 182 20.71 -14.30 -16.56
N GLU A 183 20.91 -14.95 -15.42
CA GLU A 183 19.89 -15.32 -14.43
C GLU A 183 19.17 -14.09 -13.84
N GLU A 184 19.76 -12.90 -13.95
CA GLU A 184 19.11 -11.62 -13.62
C GLU A 184 17.81 -11.35 -14.39
N THR A 185 17.68 -11.87 -15.61
CA THR A 185 16.53 -11.67 -16.50
C THR A 185 15.31 -12.51 -16.11
N LEU A 186 15.48 -13.56 -15.30
CA LEU A 186 14.42 -14.51 -14.95
C LEU A 186 13.39 -13.87 -14.00
N GLY A 187 12.16 -13.65 -14.46
CA GLY A 187 11.04 -13.13 -13.68
C GLY A 187 9.75 -13.89 -14.02
N GLU A 188 8.70 -13.69 -13.23
CA GLU A 188 7.39 -14.29 -13.51
C GLU A 188 6.82 -13.77 -14.83
N LEU A 189 6.85 -12.44 -15.02
CA LEU A 189 6.52 -11.77 -16.27
C LEU A 189 7.58 -10.72 -16.57
N VAL A 190 8.10 -10.73 -17.80
CA VAL A 190 9.28 -9.95 -18.22
C VAL A 190 8.99 -9.20 -19.51
N GLY A 191 8.87 -7.88 -19.41
CA GLY A 191 8.80 -6.96 -20.54
C GLY A 191 10.16 -6.33 -20.84
N THR A 192 10.36 -5.79 -22.04
CA THR A 192 11.58 -5.06 -22.42
C THR A 192 11.23 -3.67 -22.95
N LEU A 193 11.84 -2.63 -22.41
CA LEU A 193 11.60 -1.26 -22.85
C LEU A 193 11.98 -1.07 -24.32
N HIS A 194 11.08 -0.47 -25.10
CA HIS A 194 11.36 -0.22 -26.51
C HIS A 194 12.45 0.87 -26.66
N PRO A 195 13.53 0.60 -27.41
CA PRO A 195 14.70 1.47 -27.47
C PRO A 195 14.44 2.83 -28.14
N GLY A 196 13.34 2.97 -28.90
CA GLY A 196 12.90 4.24 -29.47
C GLY A 196 11.96 5.09 -28.59
N PHE A 197 11.47 4.54 -27.46
CA PHE A 197 10.44 5.18 -26.62
C PHE A 197 10.81 5.29 -25.13
N TYR A 198 11.80 4.55 -24.62
CA TYR A 198 12.16 4.53 -23.18
C TYR A 198 12.59 5.86 -22.54
N TRP A 199 12.79 6.92 -23.33
CA TRP A 199 13.09 8.29 -22.86
C TRP A 199 11.98 9.31 -23.20
N LYS A 200 10.87 8.87 -23.81
CA LYS A 200 9.78 9.72 -24.29
C LYS A 200 8.58 9.68 -23.32
N ASN A 201 7.73 10.71 -23.38
CA ASN A 201 6.47 10.79 -22.64
C ASN A 201 5.44 9.79 -23.20
N ARG A 202 4.47 9.36 -22.39
CA ARG A 202 3.40 8.40 -22.74
C ARG A 202 2.63 8.78 -24.01
N TYR A 203 2.38 10.08 -24.20
CA TYR A 203 1.69 10.61 -25.39
C TYR A 203 2.48 10.41 -26.70
N SER A 204 3.78 10.06 -26.62
CA SER A 204 4.62 9.70 -27.77
C SER A 204 4.70 8.20 -28.03
N PHE A 205 4.02 7.36 -27.24
CA PHE A 205 4.05 5.90 -27.41
C PHE A 205 3.07 5.47 -28.51
N PRO A 206 3.48 4.59 -29.45
CA PRO A 206 2.62 4.12 -30.51
C PRO A 206 1.78 2.94 -30.02
N TYR A 207 0.98 3.18 -28.98
CA TYR A 207 -0.12 2.29 -28.62
C TYR A 207 -1.19 2.30 -29.72
N GLU A 208 -2.09 1.32 -29.66
CA GLU A 208 -3.29 1.34 -30.49
C GLU A 208 -4.27 2.40 -29.96
N THR A 209 -4.74 3.28 -30.85
CA THR A 209 -5.64 4.40 -30.54
C THR A 209 -7.05 4.18 -31.08
N ASN A 210 -7.29 3.12 -31.87
CA ASN A 210 -8.61 2.71 -32.29
C ASN A 210 -9.32 1.94 -31.18
N ALA A 211 -10.34 2.55 -30.56
CA ALA A 211 -11.15 1.94 -29.50
C ALA A 211 -11.89 0.65 -29.92
N ASP A 212 -12.09 0.41 -31.23
CA ASP A 212 -12.67 -0.86 -31.73
C ASP A 212 -11.68 -2.04 -31.67
N SER A 213 -10.39 -1.79 -31.40
CA SER A 213 -9.36 -2.82 -31.28
C SER A 213 -9.19 -3.29 -29.83
N LYS A 214 -9.04 -4.60 -29.64
CA LYS A 214 -8.62 -5.20 -28.37
C LYS A 214 -7.18 -4.87 -27.96
N ALA A 215 -6.39 -4.23 -28.82
CA ALA A 215 -5.09 -3.67 -28.45
C ALA A 215 -5.18 -2.24 -27.89
N TYR A 216 -6.35 -1.60 -27.91
CA TYR A 216 -6.52 -0.19 -27.51
C TYR A 216 -5.96 0.13 -26.13
N VAL A 217 -5.21 1.23 -26.01
CA VAL A 217 -4.76 1.79 -24.74
C VAL A 217 -5.19 3.25 -24.73
N ALA A 218 -5.92 3.67 -23.70
CA ALA A 218 -6.36 5.06 -23.61
C ALA A 218 -5.17 6.02 -23.41
N PRO A 219 -5.25 7.31 -23.82
CA PRO A 219 -4.14 8.26 -23.64
C PRO A 219 -3.72 8.49 -22.17
N THR A 220 -4.59 8.17 -21.22
CA THR A 220 -4.35 8.19 -19.77
C THR A 220 -3.67 6.93 -19.25
N GLU A 221 -3.83 5.80 -19.96
CA GLU A 221 -3.25 4.48 -19.63
C GLU A 221 -1.82 4.33 -20.18
N GLY A 222 -1.07 3.35 -19.66
CA GLY A 222 0.21 2.92 -20.23
C GLY A 222 1.41 3.85 -19.97
N GLU A 223 2.15 3.55 -18.90
CA GLU A 223 3.33 4.35 -18.50
C GLU A 223 4.63 3.99 -19.25
N MET A 224 4.70 2.81 -19.89
CA MET A 224 5.92 2.32 -20.54
C MET A 224 5.58 1.54 -21.81
N TYR A 225 6.28 1.85 -22.90
CA TYR A 225 6.16 1.13 -24.16
C TYR A 225 7.18 -0.01 -24.27
N PHE A 226 6.68 -1.23 -24.49
CA PHE A 226 7.46 -2.46 -24.53
C PHE A 226 7.67 -2.99 -25.95
N ALA A 227 8.85 -3.51 -26.23
CA ALA A 227 9.18 -4.13 -27.52
C ALA A 227 8.70 -5.59 -27.60
N GLY A 228 7.90 -5.93 -28.60
CA GLY A 228 7.50 -7.29 -28.97
C GLY A 228 8.61 -8.16 -29.56
N GLY A 229 9.80 -7.56 -29.76
CA GLY A 229 11.03 -8.24 -30.16
C GLY A 229 11.72 -9.04 -29.04
N LEU A 230 11.46 -8.73 -27.76
CA LEU A 230 11.96 -9.49 -26.60
C LEU A 230 11.00 -9.39 -25.41
N PHE A 231 10.37 -10.52 -25.06
CA PHE A 231 9.58 -10.69 -23.84
C PHE A 231 9.73 -12.12 -23.30
N GLY A 232 9.31 -12.35 -22.07
CA GLY A 232 9.36 -13.68 -21.46
C GLY A 232 8.69 -13.75 -20.10
N GLY A 233 8.86 -14.87 -19.41
CA GLY A 233 8.30 -15.11 -18.09
C GLY A 233 8.47 -16.54 -17.63
N ASN A 234 7.88 -16.88 -16.48
CA ASN A 234 7.63 -18.26 -16.11
C ASN A 234 6.61 -18.90 -17.07
N ARG A 235 6.53 -20.23 -17.09
CA ARG A 235 5.61 -20.96 -18.00
C ARG A 235 4.15 -20.55 -17.84
N GLU A 236 3.70 -20.26 -16.62
CA GLU A 236 2.31 -19.95 -16.30
C GLU A 236 1.85 -18.57 -16.84
N SER A 237 2.63 -17.53 -16.57
CA SER A 237 2.37 -16.19 -17.10
C SER A 237 2.56 -16.13 -18.62
N MET A 238 3.46 -16.93 -19.18
CA MET A 238 3.58 -17.08 -20.64
C MET A 238 2.39 -17.83 -21.26
N LEU A 239 1.77 -18.79 -20.56
CA LEU A 239 0.52 -19.44 -20.99
C LEU A 239 -0.61 -18.41 -21.08
N ARG A 240 -0.80 -17.59 -20.05
CA ARG A 240 -1.79 -16.48 -20.02
C ARG A 240 -1.56 -15.47 -21.14
N LEU A 241 -0.36 -14.88 -21.20
CA LEU A 241 0.00 -13.85 -22.18
C LEU A 241 -0.25 -14.31 -23.63
N THR A 242 0.21 -15.51 -23.96
CA THR A 242 0.10 -16.03 -25.34
C THR A 242 -1.32 -16.44 -25.72
N ASP A 243 -2.14 -16.87 -24.77
CA ASP A 243 -3.56 -17.13 -24.97
C ASP A 243 -4.34 -15.83 -25.18
N THR A 244 -4.19 -14.86 -24.27
CA THR A 244 -4.89 -13.57 -24.34
C THR A 244 -4.54 -12.79 -25.60
N CYS A 245 -3.25 -12.67 -25.94
CA CYS A 245 -2.84 -11.99 -27.19
C CYS A 245 -3.36 -12.70 -28.46
N ALA A 246 -3.47 -14.03 -28.44
CA ALA A 246 -4.05 -14.79 -29.56
C ALA A 246 -5.57 -14.58 -29.68
N LYS A 247 -6.29 -14.52 -28.55
CA LYS A 247 -7.73 -14.23 -28.48
C LYS A 247 -8.06 -12.82 -28.95
N TYR A 248 -7.40 -11.80 -28.40
CA TYR A 248 -7.58 -10.39 -28.81
C TYR A 248 -7.40 -10.21 -30.31
N ARG A 249 -6.35 -10.82 -30.88
CA ARG A 249 -6.10 -10.78 -32.33
C ARG A 249 -7.16 -11.53 -33.15
N ALA A 250 -7.73 -12.62 -32.63
CA ALA A 250 -8.80 -13.36 -33.30
C ALA A 250 -10.13 -12.59 -33.28
N GLU A 251 -10.42 -11.87 -32.20
CA GLU A 251 -11.58 -10.98 -32.06
C GLU A 251 -11.46 -9.77 -33.01
N ASP A 252 -10.34 -9.05 -33.00
CA ASP A 252 -10.07 -7.93 -33.93
C ASP A 252 -10.24 -8.34 -35.39
N LYS A 253 -9.65 -9.49 -35.77
CA LYS A 253 -9.77 -10.05 -37.11
C LYS A 253 -11.22 -10.40 -37.48
N THR A 254 -12.05 -10.75 -36.50
CA THR A 254 -13.49 -10.99 -36.70
C THR A 254 -14.25 -9.68 -36.89
N ASN A 255 -13.83 -8.63 -36.19
CA ASN A 255 -14.38 -7.27 -36.29
C ASN A 255 -13.87 -6.49 -37.52
N GLY A 256 -12.89 -7.04 -38.27
CA GLY A 256 -12.27 -6.38 -39.41
C GLY A 256 -11.21 -5.33 -39.05
N VAL A 257 -10.72 -5.38 -37.81
CA VAL A 257 -9.68 -4.52 -37.23
C VAL A 257 -8.34 -5.28 -37.22
N GLU A 258 -7.23 -4.55 -37.27
CA GLU A 258 -5.89 -5.07 -37.01
C GLU A 258 -5.08 -3.99 -36.27
N ALA A 259 -4.42 -4.38 -35.17
CA ALA A 259 -3.66 -3.43 -34.36
C ALA A 259 -2.49 -2.78 -35.13
N ALA A 260 -2.27 -1.48 -34.93
CA ALA A 260 -1.31 -0.64 -35.64
C ALA A 260 0.14 -1.14 -35.57
N GLN A 261 0.49 -1.88 -34.51
CA GLN A 261 1.81 -2.51 -34.30
C GLN A 261 1.72 -4.05 -34.26
N HIS A 262 0.67 -4.63 -34.86
CA HIS A 262 0.40 -6.07 -34.90
C HIS A 262 0.54 -6.74 -33.51
N ASP A 263 1.34 -7.80 -33.41
CA ASP A 263 1.58 -8.57 -32.18
C ASP A 263 2.18 -7.70 -31.03
N GLU A 264 2.83 -6.57 -31.33
CA GLU A 264 3.38 -5.65 -30.32
C GLU A 264 2.28 -4.76 -29.69
N GLY A 265 1.21 -4.46 -30.43
CA GLY A 265 0.04 -3.76 -29.88
C GLY A 265 -0.68 -4.58 -28.80
N TYR A 266 -1.03 -5.83 -29.13
CA TYR A 266 -1.66 -6.75 -28.18
C TYR A 266 -0.78 -7.06 -26.96
N LEU A 267 0.54 -7.13 -27.15
CA LEU A 267 1.50 -7.30 -26.06
C LEU A 267 1.52 -6.08 -25.12
N ASN A 268 1.47 -4.86 -25.67
CA ASN A 268 1.43 -3.65 -24.87
C ASN A 268 0.12 -3.51 -24.11
N ARG A 269 -1.05 -3.79 -24.70
CA ARG A 269 -2.32 -3.91 -23.96
C ARG A 269 -2.18 -4.90 -22.80
N TYR A 270 -1.66 -6.11 -23.08
CA TYR A 270 -1.48 -7.12 -22.04
C TYR A 270 -0.59 -6.64 -20.89
N PHE A 271 0.46 -5.85 -21.15
CA PHE A 271 1.31 -5.29 -20.11
C PHE A 271 0.71 -4.07 -19.38
N VAL A 272 -0.26 -3.37 -19.97
CA VAL A 272 -1.09 -2.37 -19.27
C VAL A 272 -2.02 -3.09 -18.27
N ASP A 273 -2.67 -4.17 -18.71
CA ASP A 273 -3.56 -4.98 -17.87
C ASP A 273 -2.81 -5.84 -16.83
N HIS A 274 -1.60 -6.30 -17.17
CA HIS A 274 -0.80 -7.24 -16.38
C HIS A 274 0.65 -6.75 -16.31
N ALA A 275 0.89 -5.83 -15.39
CA ALA A 275 2.18 -5.15 -15.23
C ALA A 275 3.35 -6.14 -15.04
N PRO A 276 4.44 -6.07 -15.85
CA PRO A 276 5.51 -7.06 -15.78
C PRO A 276 6.35 -6.94 -14.50
N THR A 277 6.56 -8.07 -13.83
CA THR A 277 7.36 -8.20 -12.59
C THR A 277 8.84 -7.83 -12.74
N LYS A 278 9.37 -7.85 -13.97
CA LYS A 278 10.72 -7.37 -14.32
C LYS A 278 10.70 -6.64 -15.64
N ILE A 279 11.49 -5.58 -15.73
CA ILE A 279 11.59 -4.74 -16.93
C ILE A 279 13.04 -4.78 -17.42
N LEU A 280 13.29 -5.31 -18.62
CA LEU A 280 14.61 -5.27 -19.24
C LEU A 280 14.85 -3.90 -19.85
N SER A 281 16.01 -3.30 -19.55
CA SER A 281 16.42 -2.03 -20.14
C SER A 281 16.78 -2.17 -21.63
N PRO A 282 16.93 -1.06 -22.38
CA PRO A 282 17.42 -1.08 -23.77
C PRO A 282 18.80 -1.71 -23.97
N GLU A 283 19.56 -2.01 -22.91
CA GLU A 283 20.76 -2.87 -22.99
C GLU A 283 20.45 -4.22 -23.66
N TYR A 284 19.23 -4.74 -23.45
CA TYR A 284 18.75 -6.04 -23.94
C TYR A 284 17.98 -5.94 -25.27
N CYS A 285 17.88 -4.75 -25.88
CA CYS A 285 17.07 -4.49 -27.07
C CYS A 285 17.72 -3.40 -27.95
N TYR A 286 19.03 -3.44 -28.13
CA TYR A 286 19.78 -2.31 -28.65
C TYR A 286 19.77 -2.24 -30.19
N PRO A 287 19.32 -1.15 -30.85
CA PRO A 287 19.25 -1.10 -32.31
C PRO A 287 20.63 -1.15 -32.99
N LYS A 288 20.80 -2.02 -33.98
CA LYS A 288 22.07 -2.28 -34.68
C LYS A 288 22.75 -1.04 -35.26
N ASP A 289 21.97 -0.15 -35.87
CA ASP A 289 22.48 1.02 -36.59
C ASP A 289 22.64 2.26 -35.69
N PHE A 290 22.31 2.16 -34.39
CA PHE A 290 22.56 3.23 -33.43
C PHE A 290 23.98 3.16 -32.84
N TRP A 291 24.73 4.25 -32.98
CA TRP A 291 26.10 4.34 -32.45
C TRP A 291 26.14 4.71 -30.95
N TYR A 292 25.14 5.46 -30.46
CA TYR A 292 25.00 5.90 -29.08
C TYR A 292 23.53 5.94 -28.66
N MET A 293 23.25 5.61 -27.40
CA MET A 293 21.94 5.81 -26.75
C MET A 293 22.15 6.28 -25.30
N PRO A 294 21.35 7.23 -24.78
CA PRO A 294 21.46 7.71 -23.41
C PRO A 294 21.36 6.57 -22.37
N TRP A 295 22.20 6.65 -21.34
CA TRP A 295 22.29 5.74 -20.18
C TRP A 295 22.65 4.27 -20.43
N VAL A 296 22.59 3.78 -21.68
CA VAL A 296 23.05 2.44 -22.04
C VAL A 296 24.57 2.36 -21.88
N LYS A 297 25.03 1.66 -20.83
CA LYS A 297 26.47 1.43 -20.57
C LYS A 297 27.00 0.25 -21.38
N TYR A 298 26.22 -0.81 -21.49
CA TYR A 298 26.61 -2.05 -22.16
C TYR A 298 25.50 -2.51 -23.12
N LYS A 299 25.91 -2.94 -24.32
CA LYS A 299 25.02 -3.63 -25.25
C LYS A 299 25.06 -5.11 -24.88
N ARG A 300 23.91 -5.74 -24.65
CA ARG A 300 23.80 -7.18 -24.33
C ARG A 300 23.20 -7.95 -25.48
N VAL A 301 22.16 -7.39 -26.09
CA VAL A 301 21.54 -7.92 -27.30
C VAL A 301 21.37 -6.77 -28.28
N ILE A 302 21.89 -6.96 -29.49
CA ILE A 302 21.70 -6.06 -30.62
C ILE A 302 20.49 -6.56 -31.41
N ALA A 303 19.44 -5.75 -31.49
CA ALA A 303 18.31 -5.99 -32.37
C ALA A 303 18.62 -5.51 -33.79
N GLY A 304 18.17 -6.26 -34.80
CA GLY A 304 18.44 -6.01 -36.21
C GLY A 304 17.65 -4.84 -36.80
N LEU A 305 16.61 -5.14 -37.58
CA LEU A 305 15.74 -4.14 -38.20
C LEU A 305 14.65 -3.71 -37.22
N MET A 306 14.96 -2.69 -36.43
CA MET A 306 13.96 -1.93 -35.70
C MET A 306 13.58 -0.68 -36.47
N ASP A 307 12.29 -0.37 -36.51
CA ASP A 307 11.81 0.89 -37.07
C ASP A 307 12.03 2.03 -36.08
N VAL A 308 13.28 2.52 -36.03
CA VAL A 308 13.68 3.65 -35.17
C VAL A 308 13.25 5.00 -35.77
N SER A 309 12.49 5.00 -36.87
CA SER A 309 12.06 6.17 -37.65
C SER A 309 10.97 7.01 -36.98
N GLY A 310 10.66 6.77 -35.71
CA GLY A 310 9.71 7.54 -34.89
C GLY A 310 10.17 8.96 -34.54
N GLY A 311 10.60 9.73 -35.55
CA GLY A 311 10.64 11.19 -35.52
C GLY A 311 9.28 11.77 -35.94
N PRO A 312 9.04 13.09 -35.78
CA PRO A 312 7.69 13.67 -35.83
C PRO A 312 7.00 13.72 -37.21
N TYR A 313 7.52 13.05 -38.25
CA TYR A 313 7.19 13.36 -39.64
C TYR A 313 6.69 12.20 -40.52
N ASP A 314 6.74 10.93 -40.08
CA ASP A 314 6.40 9.77 -40.95
C ASP A 314 5.07 9.04 -40.64
N LEU A 315 4.26 9.51 -39.68
CA LEU A 315 2.88 9.00 -39.49
C LEU A 315 1.89 9.40 -40.61
N TYR A 316 2.38 10.01 -41.70
CA TYR A 316 1.56 10.55 -42.80
C TYR A 316 1.70 9.80 -44.14
N SER A 317 1.96 8.49 -44.15
CA SER A 317 1.68 7.70 -45.37
C SER A 317 1.37 6.20 -45.18
N ASN A 318 0.10 5.88 -44.88
CA ASN A 318 -0.60 4.83 -45.66
C ASN A 318 -2.12 4.99 -45.58
N THR A 319 -2.79 4.87 -46.72
CA THR A 319 -4.26 4.99 -46.84
C THR A 319 -4.89 3.62 -47.06
N THR A 320 -5.37 2.99 -45.98
CA THR A 320 -6.20 1.78 -46.05
C THR A 320 -7.63 2.16 -46.48
N ARG A 321 -7.89 2.07 -47.79
CA ARG A 321 -9.26 2.11 -48.32
C ARG A 321 -10.00 0.83 -47.94
N VAL A 322 -10.84 0.89 -46.90
CA VAL A 322 -11.91 -0.11 -46.72
C VAL A 322 -13.08 0.28 -47.61
N LYS A 323 -13.49 -0.63 -48.50
CA LYS A 323 -14.81 -0.55 -49.18
C LYS A 323 -15.77 -1.45 -48.43
N ASN A 324 -16.84 -0.87 -47.89
CA ASN A 324 -18.07 -1.61 -47.62
C ASN A 324 -19.28 -0.81 -48.15
N GLY A 325 -20.41 -1.48 -48.39
CA GLY A 325 -21.48 -0.98 -49.25
C GLY A 325 -22.19 0.29 -48.79
N ASP A 326 -22.43 1.20 -49.75
CA ASP A 326 -23.49 2.23 -49.82
C ASP A 326 -23.69 3.22 -48.65
N LYS A 327 -22.77 3.28 -47.68
CA LYS A 327 -22.62 4.44 -46.78
C LYS A 327 -21.17 4.91 -46.73
N ASN A 328 -20.92 6.11 -47.27
CA ASN A 328 -19.69 6.85 -46.99
C ASN A 328 -19.74 7.36 -45.54
N ILE A 329 -19.27 6.55 -44.60
CA ILE A 329 -18.99 7.03 -43.24
C ILE A 329 -17.61 7.67 -43.29
N TRP A 330 -17.58 8.99 -43.13
CA TRP A 330 -16.34 9.73 -42.92
C TRP A 330 -16.02 9.67 -41.44
N PHE A 331 -15.06 8.83 -41.04
CA PHE A 331 -14.35 9.10 -39.79
C PHE A 331 -13.51 10.34 -40.03
N HIS A 332 -13.89 11.45 -39.39
CA HIS A 332 -13.23 12.75 -39.55
C HIS A 332 -11.88 12.76 -38.82
N LYS A 333 -10.90 12.14 -39.49
CA LYS A 333 -9.46 12.28 -39.36
C LYS A 333 -9.03 13.48 -38.49
N LEU A 334 -8.37 13.20 -37.36
CA LEU A 334 -7.62 14.18 -36.56
C LEU A 334 -6.77 15.05 -37.50
N VAL A 335 -7.01 16.36 -37.51
CA VAL A 335 -6.45 17.26 -38.54
C VAL A 335 -5.06 17.73 -38.15
N SER A 336 -4.84 18.04 -36.87
CA SER A 336 -3.53 18.27 -36.24
C SER A 336 -3.69 18.40 -34.73
N ALA A 337 -2.68 17.95 -33.98
CA ALA A 337 -2.51 18.31 -32.57
C ALA A 337 -1.24 19.18 -32.42
N GLN A 338 -1.30 20.19 -31.56
CA GLN A 338 -0.18 21.04 -31.16
C GLN A 338 -0.01 20.92 -29.66
N SER A 339 1.16 20.49 -29.19
CA SER A 339 1.50 20.37 -27.77
C SER A 339 2.63 21.34 -27.41
N CYS A 340 2.62 21.84 -26.18
CA CYS A 340 3.68 22.63 -25.59
C CYS A 340 3.95 22.20 -24.15
N ASP A 341 5.11 21.60 -23.95
CA ASP A 341 5.66 21.15 -22.67
C ASP A 341 6.59 22.21 -22.03
N PHE A 342 6.71 23.40 -22.63
CA PHE A 342 7.55 24.53 -22.19
C PHE A 342 9.03 24.20 -21.88
N GLU A 343 9.52 23.04 -22.32
CA GLU A 343 10.86 22.54 -21.99
C GLU A 343 12.01 23.35 -22.61
N THR A 344 11.73 24.02 -23.72
CA THR A 344 12.75 24.71 -24.53
C THR A 344 12.33 26.08 -25.04
N ASP A 345 11.06 26.25 -25.43
CA ASP A 345 10.47 27.54 -25.82
C ASP A 345 8.95 27.54 -25.60
N PHE A 346 8.28 28.64 -25.98
CA PHE A 346 6.83 28.80 -25.87
C PHE A 346 6.04 28.14 -27.02
N CYS A 347 6.64 27.27 -27.83
CA CYS A 347 6.00 26.44 -28.86
C CYS A 347 5.09 27.17 -29.86
N GLY A 348 5.41 28.44 -30.16
CA GLY A 348 4.64 29.32 -31.04
C GLY A 348 3.58 30.19 -30.34
N TRP A 349 3.37 30.02 -29.03
CA TRP A 349 2.64 31.00 -28.22
C TRP A 349 3.43 32.31 -28.11
N THR A 350 2.73 33.43 -28.07
CA THR A 350 3.30 34.77 -28.03
C THR A 350 2.84 35.50 -26.78
N GLN A 351 3.76 36.19 -26.08
CA GLN A 351 3.36 37.18 -25.08
C GLN A 351 2.47 38.24 -25.72
N ALA A 352 1.51 38.75 -24.94
CA ALA A 352 0.83 39.98 -25.27
C ALA A 352 1.83 41.18 -25.22
N THR A 353 1.35 42.36 -25.63
CA THR A 353 2.17 43.60 -25.63
C THR A 353 1.45 44.79 -25.00
N ASP A 354 0.26 44.52 -24.46
CA ASP A 354 -0.71 45.44 -23.89
C ASP A 354 -1.05 45.06 -22.43
N ASP A 355 -0.28 44.13 -21.85
CA ASP A 355 -0.24 43.70 -20.46
C ASP A 355 1.04 44.21 -19.75
N GLN A 356 1.24 43.83 -18.48
CA GLN A 356 2.26 44.42 -17.60
C GLN A 356 3.35 43.43 -17.15
N ILE A 357 3.14 42.13 -17.34
CA ILE A 357 3.99 41.04 -16.86
C ILE A 357 4.15 40.01 -17.99
N ASP A 358 5.38 39.68 -18.38
CA ASP A 358 5.64 38.55 -19.29
C ASP A 358 5.56 37.21 -18.56
N TRP A 359 5.05 36.17 -19.23
CA TRP A 359 5.29 34.79 -18.79
C TRP A 359 6.77 34.39 -18.99
N LEU A 360 7.27 33.47 -18.18
CA LEU A 360 8.66 33.02 -18.18
C LEU A 360 8.72 31.50 -18.05
N ILE A 361 9.56 30.87 -18.86
CA ILE A 361 9.90 29.45 -18.68
C ILE A 361 10.87 29.33 -17.51
N THR A 362 10.52 28.49 -16.53
CA THR A 362 11.32 28.22 -15.33
C THR A 362 11.58 26.73 -15.23
N GLN A 363 12.81 26.35 -14.85
CA GLN A 363 13.21 24.96 -14.56
C GLN A 363 13.51 24.81 -13.08
N GLY A 364 12.97 23.76 -12.45
CA GLY A 364 13.06 23.54 -11.00
C GLY A 364 12.24 24.54 -10.17
N PRO A 365 12.55 24.72 -8.87
CA PRO A 365 11.76 25.56 -7.98
C PRO A 365 11.80 27.03 -8.40
N THR A 366 10.67 27.72 -8.26
CA THR A 366 10.59 29.17 -8.55
C THR A 366 11.64 29.97 -7.77
N ALA A 367 12.01 31.13 -8.28
CA ALA A 367 12.95 32.02 -7.59
C ALA A 367 12.47 32.42 -6.18
N ALA A 368 11.15 32.57 -5.97
CA ALA A 368 10.57 32.82 -4.65
C ALA A 368 10.77 31.62 -3.70
N ARG A 369 10.59 30.40 -4.21
CA ARG A 369 10.74 29.17 -3.43
C ARG A 369 12.19 28.81 -3.13
N GLN A 370 13.10 29.00 -4.08
CA GLN A 370 14.54 28.85 -3.84
C GLN A 370 15.04 29.88 -2.79
N PHE A 371 14.63 31.14 -2.90
CA PHE A 371 14.98 32.18 -1.93
C PHE A 371 14.47 31.85 -0.51
N ALA A 372 13.25 31.33 -0.40
CA ALA A 372 12.70 30.88 0.89
C ALA A 372 13.51 29.73 1.51
N GLN A 373 13.96 28.76 0.71
CA GLN A 373 14.81 27.65 1.15
C GLN A 373 16.20 28.14 1.59
N ASP A 374 16.87 29.00 0.80
CA ASP A 374 18.23 29.50 1.09
C ASP A 374 18.31 30.29 2.41
N PHE A 375 17.22 30.94 2.82
CA PHE A 375 17.10 31.67 4.08
C PHE A 375 16.56 30.84 5.25
N GLY A 376 16.40 29.52 5.07
CA GLY A 376 15.94 28.60 6.12
C GLY A 376 14.49 28.81 6.55
N ARG A 377 13.64 29.28 5.62
CA ARG A 377 12.21 29.54 5.83
C ARG A 377 11.36 29.00 4.66
N PRO A 378 11.38 27.68 4.41
CA PRO A 378 10.70 27.07 3.27
C PRO A 378 9.18 27.33 3.25
N GLU A 379 8.57 27.63 4.40
CA GLU A 379 7.17 28.03 4.55
C GLU A 379 6.80 29.36 3.84
N LEU A 380 7.81 30.09 3.35
CA LEU A 380 7.63 31.36 2.63
C LEU A 380 7.73 31.23 1.10
N GLY A 381 8.01 30.03 0.57
CA GLY A 381 8.18 29.78 -0.86
C GLY A 381 6.86 29.54 -1.59
N THR A 382 6.74 30.01 -2.84
CA THR A 382 5.49 29.92 -3.62
C THR A 382 5.70 29.38 -5.03
N GLY A 383 4.72 28.64 -5.54
CA GLY A 383 4.78 27.98 -6.84
C GLY A 383 5.52 26.64 -6.83
N PRO A 384 5.49 25.89 -7.94
CA PRO A 384 5.87 24.48 -7.96
C PRO A 384 7.36 24.27 -7.66
N ILE A 385 7.68 23.10 -7.11
CA ILE A 385 9.07 22.64 -6.88
C ILE A 385 9.65 22.00 -8.15
N VAL A 386 8.78 21.35 -8.92
CA VAL A 386 9.09 20.50 -10.07
C VAL A 386 8.06 20.75 -11.17
N ASP A 387 8.46 20.50 -12.41
CA ASP A 387 7.57 20.52 -13.57
C ASP A 387 6.51 19.40 -13.54
N HIS A 388 5.49 19.47 -14.38
CA HIS A 388 4.55 18.36 -14.55
C HIS A 388 5.08 17.30 -15.53
N THR A 389 5.70 17.75 -16.64
CA THR A 389 6.14 16.90 -17.76
C THR A 389 7.05 15.72 -17.35
N PHE A 390 7.96 15.93 -16.41
CA PHE A 390 8.94 14.97 -15.90
C PHE A 390 8.94 14.82 -14.37
N GLY A 391 8.22 15.66 -13.63
CA GLY A 391 8.10 15.58 -12.17
C GLY A 391 9.43 15.77 -11.42
N ASN A 392 10.37 16.57 -11.94
CA ASN A 392 11.66 16.82 -11.28
C ASN A 392 12.20 18.25 -11.48
N ASP A 393 13.44 18.50 -11.08
CA ASP A 393 14.06 19.84 -11.09
C ASP A 393 14.68 20.24 -12.44
N ILE A 394 14.52 19.41 -13.48
CA ILE A 394 15.13 19.59 -14.81
C ILE A 394 14.12 20.09 -15.84
N GLY A 395 12.84 19.74 -15.70
CA GLY A 395 11.80 20.13 -16.66
C GLY A 395 11.37 21.58 -16.54
N GLY A 396 10.79 22.10 -17.62
CA GLY A 396 10.44 23.50 -17.80
C GLY A 396 8.93 23.74 -17.77
N TYR A 397 8.48 24.78 -17.08
CA TYR A 397 7.07 25.18 -17.06
C TYR A 397 6.94 26.70 -17.21
N ALA A 398 5.81 27.19 -17.73
CA ALA A 398 5.54 28.61 -17.87
C ALA A 398 4.95 29.19 -16.58
N THR A 399 5.51 30.30 -16.08
CA THR A 399 5.08 30.97 -14.84
C THR A 399 5.38 32.47 -14.89
N ILE A 400 4.91 33.27 -13.92
CA ILE A 400 5.11 34.73 -13.91
C ILE A 400 6.10 35.20 -12.83
N MET A 401 6.79 36.32 -13.06
CA MET A 401 7.69 36.92 -12.06
C MET A 401 6.95 38.03 -11.28
N HIS A 402 6.77 37.84 -9.98
CA HIS A 402 6.07 38.81 -9.12
C HIS A 402 6.94 40.00 -8.67
N THR A 403 8.26 39.94 -8.83
CA THR A 403 9.18 40.99 -8.36
C THR A 403 9.20 42.19 -9.30
N GLY A 404 8.68 43.33 -8.84
CA GLY A 404 8.69 44.61 -9.58
C GLY A 404 7.31 45.08 -10.06
N HIS A 405 6.27 44.27 -9.86
CA HIS A 405 4.91 44.49 -10.36
C HIS A 405 3.93 44.81 -9.23
N VAL A 406 2.82 45.48 -9.54
CA VAL A 406 1.80 45.96 -8.59
C VAL A 406 0.49 45.18 -8.67
N ASP A 407 -0.37 45.35 -7.68
CA ASP A 407 -1.71 44.74 -7.68
C ASP A 407 -2.55 45.33 -8.82
N GLY A 408 -3.23 44.48 -9.57
CA GLY A 408 -3.94 44.80 -10.81
C GLY A 408 -3.14 44.55 -12.09
N ASP A 409 -1.82 44.31 -12.01
CA ASP A 409 -1.01 43.91 -13.18
C ASP A 409 -1.44 42.51 -13.68
N ARG A 410 -1.33 42.30 -15.00
CA ARG A 410 -1.74 41.09 -15.73
C ARG A 410 -0.61 40.57 -16.62
N ALA A 411 -0.65 39.27 -16.89
CA ALA A 411 0.20 38.55 -17.82
C ALA A 411 -0.68 37.73 -18.79
N ARG A 412 -0.49 37.88 -20.10
CA ARG A 412 -1.28 37.19 -21.13
C ARG A 412 -0.40 36.45 -22.13
N LEU A 413 -0.54 35.13 -22.18
CA LEU A 413 0.07 34.27 -23.18
C LEU A 413 -0.97 33.91 -24.24
N VAL A 414 -0.69 34.27 -25.50
CA VAL A 414 -1.66 34.29 -26.60
C VAL A 414 -1.29 33.25 -27.66
N SER A 415 -2.28 32.46 -28.10
CA SER A 415 -2.08 31.45 -29.14
C SER A 415 -1.97 32.05 -30.54
N GLN A 416 -1.56 31.23 -31.50
CA GLN A 416 -1.87 31.45 -32.92
C GLN A 416 -3.40 31.44 -33.18
N GLU A 417 -3.81 31.90 -34.36
CA GLU A 417 -5.23 31.98 -34.74
C GLU A 417 -5.79 30.62 -35.21
N PHE A 418 -6.95 30.25 -34.67
CA PHE A 418 -7.69 29.04 -35.00
C PHE A 418 -9.01 29.37 -35.72
N ASN A 419 -9.46 28.45 -36.58
CA ASN A 419 -10.68 28.59 -37.40
C ASN A 419 -11.55 27.31 -37.41
N ASN A 420 -11.21 26.32 -36.59
CA ASN A 420 -11.96 25.08 -36.41
C ASN A 420 -12.35 24.96 -34.94
N ASP A 421 -13.30 24.08 -34.62
CA ASP A 421 -13.55 23.65 -33.25
C ASP A 421 -12.30 22.93 -32.71
N LEU A 422 -12.02 23.05 -31.41
CA LEU A 422 -10.84 22.43 -30.78
C LEU A 422 -11.12 21.90 -29.38
N VAL A 423 -10.30 20.95 -28.95
CA VAL A 423 -10.15 20.59 -27.53
C VAL A 423 -8.84 21.16 -27.02
N LEU A 424 -8.91 21.98 -25.98
CA LEU A 424 -7.75 22.50 -25.25
C LEU A 424 -7.57 21.67 -23.98
N GLN A 425 -6.36 21.17 -23.75
CA GLN A 425 -5.94 20.49 -22.54
C GLN A 425 -4.71 21.22 -21.99
N PHE A 426 -4.59 21.35 -20.68
CA PHE A 426 -3.38 21.90 -20.05
C PHE A 426 -3.30 21.50 -18.58
N TRP A 427 -2.10 21.59 -18.02
CA TRP A 427 -1.86 21.49 -16.59
C TRP A 427 -1.60 22.88 -16.01
N TYR A 428 -1.99 23.09 -14.76
CA TYR A 428 -1.76 24.34 -14.05
C TYR A 428 -1.46 24.11 -12.56
N HIS A 429 -0.78 25.07 -11.95
CA HIS A 429 -0.45 25.09 -10.51
C HIS A 429 -0.78 26.47 -9.97
N LEU A 430 -1.57 26.53 -8.89
CA LEU A 430 -1.91 27.77 -8.16
C LEU A 430 -1.65 27.58 -6.67
N TYR A 431 -0.64 28.29 -6.16
CA TYR A 431 -0.23 28.20 -4.76
C TYR A 431 -0.05 29.58 -4.14
N GLY A 432 -0.52 29.74 -2.89
CA GLY A 432 -0.48 30.99 -2.13
C GLY A 432 -1.77 31.81 -2.20
N ASN A 433 -1.66 33.11 -1.89
CA ASN A 433 -2.81 33.98 -1.64
C ASN A 433 -3.16 34.86 -2.86
N ASP A 434 -4.44 34.91 -3.20
CA ASP A 434 -5.02 35.90 -4.13
C ASP A 434 -4.40 35.84 -5.54
N ILE A 435 -4.39 34.63 -6.12
CA ILE A 435 -3.91 34.33 -7.47
C ILE A 435 -5.01 33.64 -8.28
N PHE A 436 -5.02 33.87 -9.58
CA PHE A 436 -6.02 33.30 -10.50
C PHE A 436 -5.37 32.84 -11.80
N LEU A 437 -6.07 31.94 -12.49
CA LEU A 437 -5.80 31.60 -13.87
C LEU A 437 -7.12 31.63 -14.64
N HIS A 438 -7.18 32.47 -15.66
CA HIS A 438 -8.31 32.54 -16.58
C HIS A 438 -7.85 32.11 -17.97
N VAL A 439 -8.73 31.45 -18.71
CA VAL A 439 -8.56 31.21 -20.15
C VAL A 439 -9.69 31.90 -20.89
N TYR A 440 -9.35 32.71 -21.88
CA TYR A 440 -10.28 33.43 -22.71
C TYR A 440 -10.20 32.97 -24.17
N LEU A 441 -11.35 33.02 -24.84
CA LEU A 441 -11.47 33.04 -26.28
C LEU A 441 -11.44 34.51 -26.74
N GLU A 442 -10.40 34.91 -27.47
CA GLU A 442 -10.32 36.23 -28.13
C GLU A 442 -10.89 36.15 -29.54
N LYS A 443 -11.94 36.93 -29.82
CA LYS A 443 -12.55 37.05 -31.15
C LYS A 443 -12.76 38.52 -31.51
N GLY A 444 -12.07 39.00 -32.54
CA GLY A 444 -12.18 40.40 -32.99
C GLY A 444 -11.84 41.45 -31.92
N GLY A 445 -10.96 41.12 -30.97
CA GLY A 445 -10.59 41.97 -29.82
C GLY A 445 -11.59 41.95 -28.66
N THR A 446 -12.59 41.06 -28.67
CA THR A 446 -13.44 40.76 -27.51
C THR A 446 -12.96 39.47 -26.86
N MET A 447 -12.70 39.50 -25.55
CA MET A 447 -12.34 38.33 -24.75
C MET A 447 -13.60 37.76 -24.05
N SER A 448 -13.87 36.48 -24.27
CA SER A 448 -14.94 35.73 -23.59
C SER A 448 -14.33 34.65 -22.71
N PRO A 449 -14.64 34.57 -21.40
CA PRO A 449 -14.05 33.55 -20.54
C PRO A 449 -14.57 32.15 -20.92
N ILE A 450 -13.65 31.18 -20.99
CA ILE A 450 -13.95 29.75 -21.23
C ILE A 450 -13.47 28.85 -20.08
N PHE A 451 -12.59 29.35 -19.21
CA PHE A 451 -12.25 28.74 -17.93
C PHE A 451 -11.81 29.84 -16.96
N GLN A 452 -12.21 29.73 -15.70
CA GLN A 452 -11.80 30.65 -14.64
C GLN A 452 -11.61 29.90 -13.33
N THR A 453 -10.43 30.04 -12.71
CA THR A 453 -10.14 29.50 -11.38
C THR A 453 -9.39 30.53 -10.54
N TYR A 454 -9.66 30.56 -9.23
CA TYR A 454 -9.12 31.51 -8.28
C TYR A 454 -8.70 30.78 -7.00
N ALA A 455 -7.55 31.13 -6.44
CA ALA A 455 -7.00 30.56 -5.23
C ALA A 455 -6.88 31.63 -4.14
N ARG A 456 -7.75 31.54 -3.13
CA ARG A 456 -7.78 32.43 -1.97
C ARG A 456 -7.11 31.74 -0.78
N ALA A 457 -5.78 31.86 -0.71
CA ALA A 457 -4.90 31.15 0.25
C ALA A 457 -4.83 29.63 0.02
N SER A 458 -4.45 29.23 -1.20
CA SER A 458 -4.19 27.82 -1.52
C SER A 458 -2.93 27.30 -0.81
N ASN A 459 -3.12 26.28 0.02
CA ASN A 459 -2.06 25.41 0.55
C ASN A 459 -1.82 24.17 -0.36
N ASP A 460 -2.55 24.05 -1.46
CA ASP A 460 -2.50 22.91 -2.36
C ASP A 460 -1.37 23.09 -3.39
N ASP A 461 -0.28 22.37 -3.17
CA ASP A 461 0.97 22.45 -3.92
C ASP A 461 1.04 21.41 -5.06
N THR A 462 -0.08 21.17 -5.73
CA THR A 462 -0.21 20.16 -6.78
C THR A 462 -0.51 20.73 -8.16
N TRP A 463 -0.05 20.02 -9.19
CA TRP A 463 -0.42 20.26 -10.59
C TRP A 463 -1.82 19.69 -10.87
N LYS A 464 -2.65 20.43 -11.60
CA LYS A 464 -4.06 20.12 -11.88
C LYS A 464 -4.34 20.19 -13.39
N GLN A 465 -5.07 19.22 -13.93
CA GLN A 465 -5.41 19.19 -15.36
C GLN A 465 -6.75 19.91 -15.65
N VAL A 466 -6.83 20.53 -16.82
CA VAL A 466 -8.06 21.10 -17.39
C VAL A 466 -8.23 20.58 -18.81
N ILE A 467 -9.47 20.27 -19.20
CA ILE A 467 -9.87 19.89 -20.56
C ILE A 467 -11.10 20.72 -20.94
N LEU A 468 -11.03 21.48 -22.03
CA LEU A 468 -12.11 22.36 -22.51
C LEU A 468 -12.41 22.07 -23.98
N SER A 469 -13.69 21.91 -24.33
CA SER A 469 -14.15 21.93 -25.72
C SER A 469 -14.50 23.36 -26.14
N VAL A 470 -13.87 23.85 -27.21
CA VAL A 470 -14.13 25.16 -27.79
C VAL A 470 -14.79 24.98 -29.16
N THR A 471 -16.07 25.33 -29.24
CA THR A 471 -16.86 25.32 -30.49
C THR A 471 -17.15 26.75 -30.90
N GLU A 472 -16.56 27.24 -32.00
CA GLU A 472 -16.67 28.66 -32.39
C GLU A 472 -16.52 28.89 -33.90
N SER A 473 -17.26 29.87 -34.40
CA SER A 473 -17.44 30.20 -35.81
C SER A 473 -16.53 31.32 -36.31
N GLY A 474 -15.52 30.98 -37.12
CA GLY A 474 -14.56 31.93 -37.70
C GLY A 474 -13.30 32.10 -36.85
N PRO A 475 -12.45 33.10 -37.13
CA PRO A 475 -11.12 33.22 -36.52
C PRO A 475 -11.19 33.67 -35.06
N TYR A 476 -10.50 32.92 -34.18
CA TYR A 476 -10.33 33.24 -32.76
C TYR A 476 -8.94 32.81 -32.26
N LYS A 477 -8.59 33.22 -31.04
CA LYS A 477 -7.39 32.77 -30.31
C LYS A 477 -7.75 32.32 -28.90
N ILE A 478 -6.87 31.54 -28.30
CA ILE A 478 -6.87 31.20 -26.88
C ILE A 478 -5.88 32.12 -26.17
N VAL A 479 -6.27 32.65 -25.00
CA VAL A 479 -5.43 33.52 -24.17
C VAL A 479 -5.43 32.99 -22.74
N PHE A 480 -4.27 32.58 -22.24
CA PHE A 480 -4.05 32.34 -20.81
C PHE A 480 -3.75 33.67 -20.12
N GLU A 481 -4.54 34.04 -19.13
CA GLU A 481 -4.35 35.24 -18.31
C GLU A 481 -4.14 34.87 -16.84
N THR A 482 -3.11 35.44 -16.24
CA THR A 482 -2.94 35.48 -14.79
C THR A 482 -2.53 36.89 -14.38
N GLY A 483 -2.34 37.14 -13.09
CA GLY A 483 -2.00 38.46 -12.59
C GLY A 483 -1.85 38.50 -11.09
N ARG A 484 -1.62 39.69 -10.56
CA ARG A 484 -1.42 39.91 -9.13
C ARG A 484 -2.63 40.63 -8.55
N ASP A 485 -3.32 40.01 -7.57
CA ASP A 485 -4.50 40.58 -6.90
C ASP A 485 -4.29 40.73 -5.37
N GLY A 486 -3.15 41.30 -4.94
CA GLY A 486 -2.89 41.71 -3.55
C GLY A 486 -1.55 41.21 -3.01
N SER A 487 -1.38 39.89 -2.96
CA SER A 487 -0.21 39.27 -2.35
C SER A 487 0.98 39.21 -3.30
N PHE A 488 2.20 39.33 -2.74
CA PHE A 488 3.44 38.92 -3.41
C PHE A 488 3.81 37.45 -3.11
N ARG A 489 2.99 36.78 -2.29
CA ARG A 489 3.12 35.37 -1.91
C ARG A 489 2.07 34.54 -2.61
N CYS A 490 2.18 34.50 -3.92
CA CYS A 490 1.44 33.58 -4.74
C CYS A 490 2.23 33.30 -6.02
N GLN A 491 1.83 32.26 -6.73
CA GLN A 491 2.39 31.92 -8.03
C GLN A 491 1.33 31.20 -8.86
N ALA A 492 1.25 31.55 -10.15
CA ALA A 492 0.58 30.74 -11.16
C ALA A 492 1.61 30.12 -12.09
N ALA A 493 1.43 28.85 -12.44
CA ALA A 493 2.16 28.19 -13.50
C ALA A 493 1.22 27.37 -14.40
N ILE A 494 1.62 27.18 -15.65
CA ILE A 494 0.97 26.28 -16.62
C ILE A 494 2.02 25.39 -17.28
N ASP A 495 1.61 24.17 -17.64
CA ASP A 495 2.45 23.14 -18.24
C ASP A 495 1.62 22.25 -19.21
N ASP A 496 2.27 21.44 -20.03
CA ASP A 496 1.66 20.40 -20.87
C ASP A 496 0.42 20.86 -21.70
N VAL A 497 0.49 22.06 -22.30
CA VAL A 497 -0.63 22.66 -23.07
C VAL A 497 -0.80 21.96 -24.43
N THR A 498 -1.89 21.25 -24.62
CA THR A 498 -2.22 20.52 -25.85
C THR A 498 -3.52 21.02 -26.49
N ILE A 499 -3.47 21.32 -27.79
CA ILE A 499 -4.61 21.73 -28.62
C ILE A 499 -4.84 20.67 -29.69
N VAL A 500 -6.05 20.11 -29.74
CA VAL A 500 -6.48 19.14 -30.76
C VAL A 500 -7.54 19.79 -31.64
N LEU A 501 -7.27 19.92 -32.95
CA LEU A 501 -8.23 20.53 -33.89
C LEU A 501 -9.23 19.48 -34.41
N CYS A 502 -10.52 19.73 -34.16
CA CYS A 502 -11.64 18.90 -34.59
C CYS A 502 -12.05 19.23 -36.04
N GLY A 503 -12.47 18.21 -36.80
CA GLY A 503 -12.97 18.35 -38.17
C GLY A 503 -14.47 18.66 -38.28
N GLY A 504 -15.07 19.23 -37.23
CA GLY A 504 -16.50 19.36 -36.95
C GLY A 504 -16.75 19.34 -35.44
N VAL A 505 -17.98 19.06 -35.02
CA VAL A 505 -18.38 18.96 -33.61
C VAL A 505 -17.38 18.09 -32.84
N CYS A 506 -16.73 18.66 -31.82
CA CYS A 506 -15.88 17.90 -30.91
C CYS A 506 -16.79 17.07 -29.97
N GLU A 507 -17.03 15.81 -30.32
CA GLU A 507 -17.49 14.83 -29.32
C GLU A 507 -16.36 14.67 -28.30
N ILE A 508 -16.56 15.18 -27.09
CA ILE A 508 -15.62 15.01 -25.99
C ILE A 508 -15.63 13.50 -25.67
N PRO A 509 -14.47 12.81 -25.62
CA PRO A 509 -14.46 11.45 -25.11
C PRO A 509 -15.05 11.42 -23.69
N PRO A 510 -15.67 10.31 -23.26
CA PRO A 510 -16.20 10.18 -21.91
C PRO A 510 -15.12 10.55 -20.91
N ALA A 511 -15.41 11.49 -20.01
CA ALA A 511 -14.48 11.89 -18.98
C ALA A 511 -14.11 10.67 -18.13
N PRO A 512 -12.84 10.55 -17.68
CA PRO A 512 -12.38 9.37 -16.96
C PRO A 512 -13.28 9.09 -15.76
N GLN A 513 -13.45 7.80 -15.45
CA GLN A 513 -14.18 7.42 -14.24
C GLN A 513 -13.47 8.01 -13.02
N LEU A 514 -14.24 8.69 -12.19
CA LEU A 514 -13.79 9.18 -10.89
C LEU A 514 -13.47 7.98 -10.01
N ALA A 515 -12.32 8.01 -9.35
CA ALA A 515 -11.94 7.06 -8.31
C ALA A 515 -11.05 7.82 -7.32
N CYS A 516 -11.57 8.11 -6.12
CA CYS A 516 -10.92 8.96 -5.15
C CYS A 516 -11.15 8.48 -3.72
N ASN A 517 -10.08 8.02 -3.10
CA ASN A 517 -10.02 7.58 -1.71
C ASN A 517 -9.35 8.61 -0.77
N PHE A 518 -9.17 9.85 -1.27
CA PHE A 518 -8.54 11.00 -0.63
C PHE A 518 -7.15 10.83 0.02
N ASP A 519 -6.55 9.64 0.06
CA ASP A 519 -5.28 9.36 0.74
C ASP A 519 -4.14 10.28 0.29
N ARG A 520 -3.87 10.25 -1.02
CA ARG A 520 -2.71 10.91 -1.62
C ARG A 520 -2.91 12.43 -1.76
N ASP A 521 -4.01 12.80 -2.39
CA ASP A 521 -4.36 14.17 -2.76
C ASP A 521 -5.90 14.30 -2.81
N LEU A 522 -6.43 15.40 -3.34
CA LEU A 522 -7.88 15.59 -3.48
C LEU A 522 -8.44 15.00 -4.79
N CYS A 523 -7.67 14.24 -5.56
CA CYS A 523 -8.06 13.63 -6.85
C CYS A 523 -8.65 14.65 -7.85
N GLY A 524 -8.23 15.91 -7.77
CA GLY A 524 -8.77 17.02 -8.57
C GLY A 524 -10.10 17.60 -8.10
N PHE A 525 -10.67 17.15 -6.96
CA PHE A 525 -11.79 17.84 -6.31
C PHE A 525 -11.41 19.28 -5.93
N GLN A 526 -12.40 20.17 -5.97
CA GLN A 526 -12.27 21.61 -5.71
C GLN A 526 -13.32 22.06 -4.70
N GLN A 527 -12.92 22.85 -3.71
CA GLN A 527 -13.87 23.56 -2.85
C GLN A 527 -14.65 24.59 -3.67
N ASP A 528 -15.87 24.92 -3.24
CA ASP A 528 -16.45 26.21 -3.62
C ASP A 528 -15.63 27.37 -3.03
N THR A 529 -15.85 28.57 -3.55
CA THR A 529 -15.39 29.82 -2.93
C THR A 529 -16.56 30.73 -2.56
N ASN A 530 -17.79 30.22 -2.68
CA ASN A 530 -19.06 30.94 -2.54
C ASN A 530 -20.04 30.23 -1.57
N ASP A 531 -19.53 29.33 -0.75
CA ASP A 531 -20.22 28.71 0.39
C ASP A 531 -19.72 29.35 1.71
N ASN A 532 -20.01 28.71 2.85
CA ASN A 532 -19.75 29.27 4.17
C ASN A 532 -18.46 28.73 4.80
N ILE A 533 -18.15 27.46 4.53
CA ILE A 533 -17.04 26.69 5.12
C ILE A 533 -16.52 25.65 4.11
N ASP A 534 -15.23 25.32 4.18
CA ASP A 534 -14.61 24.31 3.33
C ASP A 534 -14.74 22.88 3.89
N TRP A 535 -14.74 21.87 3.00
CA TRP A 535 -14.47 20.49 3.42
C TRP A 535 -13.00 20.33 3.83
N THR A 536 -12.71 19.63 4.92
CA THR A 536 -11.35 19.44 5.45
C THR A 536 -10.85 18.01 5.19
N LYS A 537 -9.67 17.87 4.57
CA LYS A 537 -8.96 16.59 4.46
C LYS A 537 -8.31 16.22 5.79
N HIS A 538 -8.61 15.04 6.33
CA HIS A 538 -8.24 14.64 7.69
C HIS A 538 -7.81 13.16 7.75
N ASN A 539 -6.92 12.79 8.67
CA ASN A 539 -6.38 11.42 8.81
C ASN A 539 -6.54 10.79 10.21
N HIS A 540 -7.37 11.38 11.06
CA HIS A 540 -7.57 10.89 12.42
C HIS A 540 -8.97 11.21 12.92
N ALA A 541 -9.26 10.99 14.19
CA ALA A 541 -10.54 11.32 14.78
C ALA A 541 -10.83 12.83 14.64
N THR A 542 -12.09 13.20 14.38
CA THR A 542 -12.48 14.63 14.30
C THR A 542 -12.17 15.35 15.62
N PRO A 543 -11.93 16.68 15.59
CA PRO A 543 -11.69 17.48 16.80
C PRO A 543 -12.74 17.29 17.90
N ASN A 544 -14.04 17.22 17.55
CA ASN A 544 -15.12 16.90 18.48
C ASN A 544 -14.96 15.50 19.10
N ARG A 545 -14.64 14.48 18.30
CA ARG A 545 -14.36 13.12 18.80
C ARG A 545 -13.15 13.06 19.73
N LEU A 546 -12.10 13.81 19.44
CA LEU A 546 -10.91 13.92 20.31
C LEU A 546 -11.25 14.62 21.63
N TYR A 547 -12.01 15.72 21.58
CA TYR A 547 -12.49 16.44 22.76
C TYR A 547 -13.37 15.55 23.65
N ALA A 548 -14.28 14.77 23.04
CA ALA A 548 -15.14 13.81 23.74
C ALA A 548 -14.34 12.73 24.49
N VAL A 549 -13.31 12.16 23.84
CA VAL A 549 -12.42 11.16 24.45
C VAL A 549 -11.58 11.77 25.59
N GLN A 550 -10.98 12.95 25.37
CA GLN A 550 -10.15 13.62 26.38
C GLN A 550 -10.94 14.01 27.63
N ASN A 551 -12.19 14.42 27.49
CA ASN A 551 -13.02 14.91 28.59
C ASN A 551 -14.04 13.86 29.10
N SER A 552 -14.04 12.65 28.54
CA SER A 552 -15.04 11.59 28.83
C SER A 552 -16.49 12.03 28.62
N VAL A 553 -16.74 12.86 27.60
CA VAL A 553 -18.06 13.42 27.27
C VAL A 553 -18.64 12.69 26.05
N GLU A 554 -19.22 11.50 26.26
CA GLU A 554 -19.81 10.67 25.19
C GLU A 554 -20.84 11.42 24.32
N SER A 555 -21.57 12.37 24.89
CA SER A 555 -22.53 13.19 24.13
C SER A 555 -21.90 14.14 23.12
N ALA A 556 -20.58 14.37 23.17
CA ALA A 556 -19.84 15.22 22.24
C ALA A 556 -19.11 14.40 21.15
N LYS A 557 -19.26 13.07 21.13
CA LYS A 557 -18.60 12.18 20.17
C LYS A 557 -19.33 12.25 18.82
N THR A 558 -18.68 12.82 17.79
CA THR A 558 -19.23 12.95 16.44
C THR A 558 -18.19 12.62 15.37
N GLY A 559 -18.61 12.37 14.13
CA GLY A 559 -17.72 12.05 13.00
C GLY A 559 -16.91 10.76 13.18
N PRO A 560 -16.10 10.35 12.18
CA PRO A 560 -15.35 9.08 12.21
C PRO A 560 -14.07 9.13 13.07
N PHE A 561 -13.48 7.96 13.33
CA PHE A 561 -12.20 7.82 14.07
C PHE A 561 -10.99 7.63 13.14
N HIS A 562 -11.23 7.05 11.96
CA HIS A 562 -10.29 6.69 10.92
C HIS A 562 -10.99 6.80 9.57
N ASP A 563 -10.21 6.88 8.50
CA ASP A 563 -10.64 6.73 7.11
C ASP A 563 -11.35 5.39 6.86
N HIS A 564 -12.15 5.32 5.80
CA HIS A 564 -12.78 4.07 5.38
C HIS A 564 -11.75 3.15 4.69
N THR A 565 -10.97 3.71 3.76
CA THR A 565 -10.03 3.01 2.88
C THR A 565 -9.13 1.98 3.58
N LEU A 566 -8.39 2.41 4.62
CA LEU A 566 -7.39 1.60 5.33
C LEU A 566 -7.87 1.15 6.72
N GLY A 567 -9.00 1.68 7.20
CA GLY A 567 -9.66 1.32 8.47
C GLY A 567 -8.78 1.49 9.70
N GLN A 568 -7.75 2.34 9.64
CA GLN A 568 -6.66 2.40 10.62
C GLN A 568 -6.32 3.84 11.00
N TYR A 569 -6.24 4.09 12.31
CA TYR A 569 -5.94 5.41 12.86
C TYR A 569 -4.59 5.96 12.35
N HIS A 570 -4.59 7.15 11.73
CA HIS A 570 -3.45 7.77 11.02
C HIS A 570 -2.92 7.04 9.77
N ALA A 571 -3.62 6.02 9.24
CA ALA A 571 -3.16 5.30 8.05
C ALA A 571 -3.56 6.00 6.75
N GLY A 572 -4.84 6.35 6.60
CA GLY A 572 -5.39 7.00 5.40
C GLY A 572 -6.06 8.34 5.68
N TYR A 573 -6.68 8.92 4.65
CA TYR A 573 -7.34 10.22 4.73
C TYR A 573 -8.77 10.19 4.19
N TYR A 574 -9.63 11.01 4.78
CA TYR A 574 -11.01 11.23 4.35
C TYR A 574 -11.34 12.73 4.33
N MET A 575 -12.49 13.11 3.75
CA MET A 575 -12.98 14.49 3.77
C MET A 575 -14.10 14.65 4.81
N TYR A 576 -14.11 15.73 5.59
CA TYR A 576 -15.22 16.03 6.51
C TYR A 576 -15.51 17.53 6.66
N ILE A 577 -16.72 17.87 7.09
CA ILE A 577 -17.06 19.23 7.51
C ILE A 577 -16.88 19.36 9.03
N GLU A 578 -16.13 20.36 9.45
CA GLU A 578 -15.92 20.67 10.87
C GLU A 578 -17.14 21.44 11.40
N SER A 579 -17.90 20.83 12.32
CA SER A 579 -19.15 21.41 12.82
C SER A 579 -18.97 22.33 14.04
N SER A 580 -17.75 22.42 14.59
CA SER A 580 -17.40 23.31 15.70
C SER A 580 -17.03 24.74 15.26
N THR A 581 -16.77 25.61 16.25
CA THR A 581 -16.47 27.05 16.05
C THR A 581 -15.29 27.26 15.08
N PRO A 582 -15.42 28.09 14.02
CA PRO A 582 -16.38 29.19 13.86
C PRO A 582 -17.71 28.85 13.18
N ALA A 583 -17.95 27.61 12.76
CA ALA A 583 -19.12 27.23 11.99
C ALA A 583 -20.44 27.32 12.81
N GLN A 584 -21.55 27.49 12.11
CA GLN A 584 -22.89 27.70 12.67
C GLN A 584 -23.94 26.80 12.01
N THR A 585 -25.05 26.55 12.71
CA THR A 585 -26.20 25.84 12.13
C THR A 585 -26.69 26.54 10.85
N GLY A 586 -26.72 25.80 9.74
CA GLY A 586 -27.09 26.28 8.42
C GLY A 586 -25.92 26.81 7.58
N ASP A 587 -24.68 26.75 8.07
CA ASP A 587 -23.50 26.89 7.21
C ASP A 587 -23.38 25.68 6.27
N VAL A 588 -22.92 25.96 5.06
CA VAL A 588 -22.82 25.02 3.93
C VAL A 588 -21.37 24.86 3.50
N ALA A 589 -20.99 23.62 3.15
CA ALA A 589 -19.76 23.30 2.41
C ALA A 589 -20.07 22.57 1.10
N ARG A 590 -19.43 22.94 -0.01
CA ARG A 590 -19.59 22.28 -1.33
C ARG A 590 -18.23 21.86 -1.92
N LEU A 591 -18.11 20.58 -2.24
CA LEU A 591 -16.92 19.99 -2.87
C LEU A 591 -17.28 19.44 -4.27
N PHE A 592 -16.69 20.01 -5.31
CA PHE A 592 -16.91 19.69 -6.73
C PHE A 592 -15.87 18.69 -7.22
N SER A 593 -16.28 17.58 -7.84
CA SER A 593 -15.37 16.64 -8.50
C SER A 593 -14.78 17.23 -9.79
N PRO A 594 -13.72 16.62 -10.36
CA PRO A 594 -13.45 16.73 -11.78
C PRO A 594 -14.67 16.33 -12.64
N GLU A 595 -14.64 16.69 -13.92
CA GLU A 595 -15.56 16.09 -14.90
C GLU A 595 -15.37 14.56 -14.91
N THR A 596 -16.48 13.84 -14.81
CA THR A 596 -16.57 12.37 -14.87
C THR A 596 -17.70 11.97 -15.83
N SER A 597 -17.83 10.68 -16.10
CA SER A 597 -18.93 10.09 -16.87
C SER A 597 -19.40 8.79 -16.21
N GLY A 598 -20.46 8.17 -16.73
CA GLY A 598 -20.96 6.88 -16.24
C GLY A 598 -22.29 7.01 -15.48
N PRO A 599 -23.20 6.02 -15.61
CA PRO A 599 -24.53 6.03 -15.00
C PRO A 599 -24.56 5.64 -13.51
N CYS A 600 -23.43 5.31 -12.88
CA CYS A 600 -23.37 4.93 -11.48
C CYS A 600 -22.37 5.78 -10.70
N LEU A 601 -22.78 6.24 -9.52
CA LEU A 601 -21.94 6.89 -8.50
C LEU A 601 -22.03 6.09 -7.19
N GLU A 602 -20.87 5.88 -6.59
CA GLU A 602 -20.68 5.20 -5.31
C GLU A 602 -19.77 6.05 -4.42
N PHE A 603 -20.05 6.10 -3.12
CA PHE A 603 -19.17 6.70 -2.12
C PHE A 603 -19.50 6.19 -0.73
N TYR A 604 -18.56 6.33 0.20
CA TYR A 604 -18.78 6.07 1.62
C TYR A 604 -18.96 7.39 2.38
N PHE A 605 -19.76 7.37 3.45
CA PHE A 605 -20.04 8.53 4.27
C PHE A 605 -20.20 8.16 5.76
N HIS A 606 -19.91 9.10 6.66
CA HIS A 606 -20.09 8.96 8.10
C HIS A 606 -20.92 10.14 8.61
N MET A 607 -21.98 9.84 9.38
CA MET A 607 -22.94 10.83 9.90
C MET A 607 -23.39 10.41 11.30
N PHE A 608 -22.65 10.84 12.32
CA PHE A 608 -22.91 10.47 13.72
C PHE A 608 -22.91 11.70 14.62
N GLY A 609 -24.01 11.93 15.34
CA GLY A 609 -24.19 13.08 16.21
C GLY A 609 -25.64 13.42 16.56
N GLN A 610 -25.84 14.10 17.69
CA GLN A 610 -27.19 14.45 18.17
C GLN A 610 -27.84 15.61 17.41
N GLN A 611 -27.08 16.35 16.61
CA GLN A 611 -27.51 17.54 15.89
C GLN A 611 -27.23 17.44 14.38
N MET A 612 -27.16 16.22 13.82
CA MET A 612 -26.85 16.00 12.41
C MET A 612 -27.64 16.92 11.47
N GLY A 613 -26.92 17.56 10.54
CA GLY A 613 -27.51 18.25 9.40
C GLY A 613 -27.80 17.29 8.25
N THR A 614 -27.45 17.70 7.03
CA THR A 614 -27.81 17.00 5.79
C THR A 614 -26.60 16.87 4.88
N LEU A 615 -26.46 15.69 4.25
CA LEU A 615 -25.58 15.47 3.11
C LEU A 615 -26.44 15.35 1.85
N GLN A 616 -26.14 16.17 0.85
CA GLN A 616 -26.78 16.19 -0.47
C GLN A 616 -25.73 15.93 -1.55
N VAL A 617 -26.13 15.22 -2.60
CA VAL A 617 -25.31 15.00 -3.79
C VAL A 617 -26.03 15.57 -5.00
N TYR A 618 -25.38 16.53 -5.64
CA TYR A 618 -25.84 17.14 -6.89
C TYR A 618 -24.96 16.70 -8.05
N THR A 619 -25.49 16.81 -9.27
CA THR A 619 -24.71 16.71 -10.51
C THR A 619 -24.85 17.97 -11.34
N ARG A 620 -23.76 18.38 -12.01
CA ARG A 620 -23.70 19.51 -12.95
C ARG A 620 -23.19 19.02 -14.28
N LEU A 621 -23.99 19.10 -15.34
CA LEU A 621 -23.56 18.72 -16.70
C LEU A 621 -22.43 19.63 -17.17
N SER A 622 -21.48 19.08 -17.93
CA SER A 622 -20.34 19.84 -18.45
C SER A 622 -20.80 21.03 -19.30
N GLY A 623 -20.23 22.21 -19.04
CA GLY A 623 -20.64 23.48 -19.67
C GLY A 623 -21.96 24.08 -19.17
N SER A 624 -22.65 23.45 -18.22
CA SER A 624 -23.84 24.01 -17.55
C SER A 624 -23.49 24.62 -16.19
N THR A 625 -24.25 25.63 -15.76
CA THR A 625 -24.22 26.16 -14.39
C THR A 625 -25.25 25.50 -13.47
N ASP A 626 -26.19 24.74 -14.02
CA ASP A 626 -27.34 24.21 -13.28
C ASP A 626 -26.97 22.92 -12.52
N MET A 627 -27.20 22.93 -11.20
CA MET A 627 -27.02 21.77 -10.33
C MET A 627 -28.34 21.00 -10.16
N GLN A 628 -28.31 19.68 -10.36
CA GLN A 628 -29.45 18.78 -10.25
C GLN A 628 -29.29 17.87 -9.04
N LEU A 629 -30.20 17.94 -8.06
CA LEU A 629 -30.16 17.07 -6.86
C LEU A 629 -30.42 15.61 -7.26
N GLN A 630 -29.55 14.71 -6.81
CA GLN A 630 -29.63 13.28 -7.09
C GLN A 630 -29.93 12.44 -5.84
N TRP A 631 -29.39 12.85 -4.69
CA TRP A 631 -29.50 12.13 -3.43
C TRP A 631 -29.42 13.09 -2.24
N GLU A 632 -30.12 12.75 -1.15
CA GLU A 632 -30.20 13.56 0.07
C GLU A 632 -30.39 12.65 1.28
N LEU A 633 -29.66 12.93 2.37
CA LEU A 633 -29.80 12.23 3.64
C LEU A 633 -29.55 13.17 4.82
N SER A 634 -30.49 13.24 5.76
CA SER A 634 -30.35 13.98 7.03
C SER A 634 -30.37 13.05 8.23
N GLY A 635 -29.84 13.50 9.37
CA GLY A 635 -29.94 12.78 10.65
C GLY A 635 -28.88 11.68 10.85
N ASP A 636 -28.79 11.20 12.10
CA ASP A 636 -27.81 10.20 12.55
C ASP A 636 -27.93 8.84 11.84
N ARG A 637 -26.77 8.22 11.56
CA ARG A 637 -26.60 6.93 10.86
C ARG A 637 -25.69 5.96 11.61
N GLY A 638 -25.52 6.16 12.92
CA GLY A 638 -24.63 5.38 13.77
C GLY A 638 -23.15 5.71 13.57
N ASP A 639 -22.33 5.27 14.54
CA ASP A 639 -20.88 5.43 14.51
C ASP A 639 -20.22 4.38 13.59
N THR A 640 -20.56 4.42 12.30
CA THR A 640 -20.01 3.55 11.26
C THR A 640 -19.94 4.30 9.92
N TRP A 641 -18.98 3.91 9.09
CA TRP A 641 -19.01 4.25 7.66
C TRP A 641 -20.21 3.54 7.01
N ASN A 642 -20.93 4.27 6.17
CA ASN A 642 -22.12 3.83 5.46
C ASN A 642 -21.88 4.00 3.95
N ARG A 643 -22.34 3.05 3.13
CA ARG A 643 -22.21 3.10 1.67
C ARG A 643 -23.41 3.80 1.03
N ALA A 644 -23.16 4.73 0.12
CA ALA A 644 -24.17 5.36 -0.73
C ALA A 644 -23.95 4.95 -2.20
N VAL A 645 -25.06 4.74 -2.91
CA VAL A 645 -25.09 4.28 -4.30
C VAL A 645 -26.20 5.02 -5.04
N ILE A 646 -25.88 5.61 -6.19
CA ILE A 646 -26.82 6.43 -6.96
C ILE A 646 -26.72 6.06 -8.44
N ASN A 647 -27.84 5.62 -9.02
CA ASN A 647 -28.00 5.43 -10.46
C ASN A 647 -28.46 6.76 -11.10
N HIS A 648 -27.64 7.32 -11.98
CA HIS A 648 -27.95 8.53 -12.75
C HIS A 648 -28.23 8.18 -14.22
N ASN A 649 -29.22 8.84 -14.82
CA ASN A 649 -29.51 8.72 -16.25
C ASN A 649 -28.82 9.84 -17.06
N ILE A 650 -27.50 9.94 -16.91
CA ILE A 650 -26.66 10.98 -17.54
C ILE A 650 -25.76 10.31 -18.58
N THR A 651 -25.79 10.80 -19.82
CA THR A 651 -24.99 10.29 -20.94
C THR A 651 -23.82 11.19 -21.31
N ASP A 652 -23.86 12.46 -20.89
CA ASP A 652 -22.81 13.46 -21.13
C ASP A 652 -21.84 13.49 -19.94
N ASN A 653 -20.71 14.18 -20.10
CA ASN A 653 -19.80 14.43 -18.96
C ASN A 653 -20.47 15.34 -17.92
N TYR A 654 -20.19 15.08 -16.64
CA TYR A 654 -20.75 15.83 -15.52
C TYR A 654 -19.79 15.86 -14.32
N GLN A 655 -19.98 16.84 -13.44
CA GLN A 655 -19.35 16.88 -12.12
C GLN A 655 -20.32 16.42 -11.04
N VAL A 656 -19.81 15.71 -10.05
CA VAL A 656 -20.47 15.39 -8.77
C VAL A 656 -20.16 16.52 -7.78
N ILE A 657 -21.16 16.96 -7.02
CA ILE A 657 -21.00 17.97 -5.97
C ILE A 657 -21.53 17.40 -4.66
N PHE A 658 -20.65 17.26 -3.67
CA PHE A 658 -21.03 16.95 -2.29
C PHE A 658 -21.33 18.24 -1.55
N HIS A 659 -22.58 18.39 -1.12
CA HIS A 659 -23.08 19.53 -0.36
C HIS A 659 -23.39 19.07 1.06
N GLY A 660 -22.70 19.63 2.06
CA GLY A 660 -22.94 19.36 3.47
C GLY A 660 -23.52 20.58 4.19
N ASP A 661 -24.68 20.44 4.81
CA ASP A 661 -25.29 21.44 5.69
C ASP A 661 -25.00 21.10 7.16
N ILE A 662 -24.53 22.06 7.96
CA ILE A 662 -24.34 21.89 9.41
C ILE A 662 -25.68 22.00 10.15
N GLY A 663 -26.03 20.98 10.95
CA GLY A 663 -27.20 21.01 11.82
C GLY A 663 -26.92 21.64 13.18
N GLY A 664 -25.70 21.54 13.68
CA GLY A 664 -25.25 22.16 14.94
C GLY A 664 -23.84 21.73 15.32
N PHE A 665 -23.38 22.08 16.51
CA PHE A 665 -22.02 21.79 17.00
C PHE A 665 -21.66 20.28 17.02
N LEU A 666 -22.67 19.42 16.98
CA LEU A 666 -22.56 17.96 17.02
C LEU A 666 -23.07 17.36 15.70
N SER A 667 -22.49 17.77 14.57
CA SER A 667 -22.95 17.39 13.24
C SER A 667 -21.85 17.15 12.21
N ASP A 668 -20.69 16.60 12.62
CA ASP A 668 -19.60 16.27 11.69
C ASP A 668 -20.10 15.25 10.62
N ILE A 669 -20.07 15.66 9.35
CA ILE A 669 -20.36 14.81 8.19
C ILE A 669 -19.03 14.51 7.50
N ALA A 670 -18.75 13.25 7.18
CA ALA A 670 -17.58 12.85 6.41
C ALA A 670 -17.95 12.04 5.16
N ILE A 671 -17.08 12.07 4.15
CA ILE A 671 -17.14 11.25 2.93
C ILE A 671 -15.76 10.65 2.63
N ASP A 672 -15.77 9.49 1.98
CA ASP A 672 -14.58 8.76 1.53
C ASP A 672 -14.91 7.90 0.28
N ASP A 673 -13.89 7.33 -0.38
CA ASP A 673 -14.00 6.32 -1.45
C ASP A 673 -15.03 6.65 -2.58
N VAL A 674 -14.95 7.86 -3.15
CA VAL A 674 -15.84 8.29 -4.23
C VAL A 674 -15.44 7.66 -5.57
N THR A 675 -16.32 6.86 -6.16
CA THR A 675 -16.09 6.15 -7.43
C THR A 675 -17.29 6.28 -8.38
N THR A 676 -17.05 6.41 -9.68
CA THR A 676 -18.10 6.27 -10.72
C THR A 676 -17.86 5.04 -11.60
N TRP A 677 -18.94 4.46 -12.12
CA TRP A 677 -18.87 3.30 -13.02
C TRP A 677 -19.66 3.51 -14.31
N ASN A 678 -19.15 2.91 -15.40
CA ASN A 678 -19.75 2.93 -16.75
C ASN A 678 -21.00 2.04 -16.89
N GLU A 679 -21.26 1.16 -15.94
CA GLU A 679 -22.47 0.35 -15.86
C GLU A 679 -23.35 0.83 -14.70
N THR A 680 -24.66 0.59 -14.78
CA THR A 680 -25.59 0.88 -13.68
C THR A 680 -25.21 0.11 -12.43
N CYS A 681 -25.35 0.70 -11.25
CA CYS A 681 -24.97 0.10 -9.97
C CYS A 681 -25.69 -1.22 -9.64
N GLU A 682 -26.76 -1.57 -10.36
CA GLU A 682 -27.45 -2.86 -10.28
C GLU A 682 -26.65 -4.02 -10.90
N ALA A 683 -25.55 -3.74 -11.59
CA ALA A 683 -24.70 -4.73 -12.28
C ALA A 683 -23.55 -5.30 -11.42
N PHE A 684 -23.42 -4.90 -10.15
CA PHE A 684 -22.28 -5.29 -9.29
C PHE A 684 -22.74 -5.83 -7.93
N GLY A 685 -22.23 -7.01 -7.52
CA GLY A 685 -22.37 -7.54 -6.16
C GLY A 685 -23.69 -8.26 -5.87
N GLY A 686 -24.08 -9.22 -6.72
CA GLY A 686 -25.26 -10.06 -6.50
C GLY A 686 -24.94 -11.41 -5.87
N TRP A 687 -25.74 -11.81 -4.88
CA TRP A 687 -25.70 -13.17 -4.32
C TRP A 687 -26.14 -14.21 -5.36
N GLY A 688 -25.29 -15.22 -5.58
CA GLY A 688 -25.64 -16.43 -6.32
C GLY A 688 -26.66 -17.30 -5.59
N ASP A 689 -27.18 -18.30 -6.31
CA ASP A 689 -28.08 -19.30 -5.74
C ASP A 689 -27.41 -20.06 -4.59
N TRP A 690 -28.20 -20.40 -3.56
CA TRP A 690 -27.74 -21.23 -2.45
C TRP A 690 -27.22 -22.59 -2.92
N GLY A 691 -26.02 -22.94 -2.47
CA GLY A 691 -25.46 -24.28 -2.64
C GLY A 691 -26.32 -25.37 -1.98
N ASN A 692 -26.03 -26.62 -2.32
CA ASN A 692 -26.64 -27.77 -1.67
C ASN A 692 -26.23 -27.82 -0.18
N TRP A 693 -27.14 -28.32 0.65
CA TRP A 693 -26.84 -28.65 2.04
C TRP A 693 -25.75 -29.72 2.10
N THR A 694 -24.78 -29.54 3.02
CA THR A 694 -23.79 -30.57 3.36
C THR A 694 -24.49 -31.82 3.90
N ASP A 695 -23.80 -32.96 3.85
CA ASP A 695 -24.21 -34.12 4.66
C ASP A 695 -24.33 -33.73 6.13
N CYS A 696 -25.33 -34.28 6.81
CA CYS A 696 -25.60 -33.99 8.21
C CYS A 696 -24.46 -34.52 9.10
N THR A 697 -23.87 -33.65 9.94
CA THR A 697 -22.68 -33.97 10.76
C THR A 697 -22.84 -35.15 11.72
N ALA A 698 -24.08 -35.57 11.99
CA ALA A 698 -24.38 -36.80 12.72
C ALA A 698 -25.54 -37.55 12.05
N THR A 699 -25.44 -38.88 11.94
CA THR A 699 -26.49 -39.75 11.38
C THR A 699 -27.71 -39.89 12.30
N CYS A 700 -27.58 -39.46 13.56
CA CYS A 700 -28.59 -39.45 14.61
C CYS A 700 -28.16 -38.46 15.70
N GLY A 701 -29.02 -38.15 16.67
CA GLY A 701 -28.66 -37.39 17.87
C GLY A 701 -28.66 -35.87 17.73
N ARG A 702 -29.32 -35.31 16.70
CA ARG A 702 -29.23 -33.90 16.26
C ARG A 702 -27.86 -33.56 15.67
N GLY A 703 -27.70 -33.93 14.40
CA GLY A 703 -26.63 -33.37 13.57
C GLY A 703 -26.99 -31.97 13.08
N VAL A 704 -26.03 -31.37 12.40
CA VAL A 704 -26.13 -30.04 11.79
C VAL A 704 -25.74 -30.16 10.33
N GLN A 705 -26.41 -29.43 9.44
CA GLN A 705 -26.03 -29.28 8.05
C GLN A 705 -25.97 -27.80 7.71
N ASN A 706 -24.97 -27.43 6.90
CA ASN A 706 -24.73 -26.06 6.46
C ASN A 706 -24.96 -25.97 4.95
N ARG A 707 -25.24 -24.78 4.43
CA ARG A 707 -25.10 -24.45 3.00
C ARG A 707 -24.54 -23.05 2.87
N THR A 708 -23.85 -22.80 1.76
CA THR A 708 -23.18 -21.53 1.49
C THR A 708 -23.64 -20.99 0.14
N ARG A 709 -23.74 -19.67 0.02
CA ARG A 709 -23.91 -18.95 -1.25
C ARG A 709 -22.74 -17.97 -1.42
N TYR A 710 -22.42 -17.60 -2.66
CA TYR A 710 -21.28 -16.74 -2.95
C TYR A 710 -21.72 -15.43 -3.62
N CYS A 711 -20.98 -14.35 -3.41
CA CYS A 711 -21.21 -13.06 -4.05
C CYS A 711 -20.66 -13.06 -5.49
N ASP A 712 -21.26 -13.83 -6.39
CA ASP A 712 -20.72 -14.13 -7.73
C ASP A 712 -21.67 -13.88 -8.91
N SER A 713 -22.88 -13.35 -8.66
CA SER A 713 -23.98 -13.35 -9.64
C SER A 713 -24.78 -12.03 -9.64
N PRO A 714 -24.23 -10.91 -10.18
CA PRO A 714 -22.90 -10.78 -10.79
C PRO A 714 -21.79 -10.53 -9.76
N PRO A 715 -20.53 -10.92 -10.06
CA PRO A 715 -19.42 -10.77 -9.13
C PRO A 715 -19.04 -9.28 -8.96
N PRO A 716 -18.69 -8.82 -7.76
CA PRO A 716 -18.22 -7.45 -7.55
C PRO A 716 -16.84 -7.24 -8.20
N PRO A 717 -16.49 -5.99 -8.56
CA PRO A 717 -15.11 -5.61 -8.86
C PRO A 717 -14.17 -5.90 -7.66
N TYR A 718 -12.86 -5.94 -7.90
CA TYR A 718 -11.88 -6.29 -6.85
C TYR A 718 -11.98 -5.34 -5.63
N GLY A 719 -12.28 -5.91 -4.46
CA GLY A 719 -12.19 -5.22 -3.16
C GLY A 719 -13.51 -5.00 -2.41
N PHE A 720 -14.67 -5.32 -2.99
CA PHE A 720 -15.98 -4.95 -2.44
C PHE A 720 -16.76 -6.13 -1.83
N THR A 721 -17.65 -5.86 -0.86
CA THR A 721 -18.55 -6.81 -0.19
C THR A 721 -19.99 -6.76 -0.73
N CYS A 722 -20.82 -7.76 -0.40
CA CYS A 722 -22.18 -7.90 -0.94
C CYS A 722 -23.18 -7.06 -0.11
N ALA A 723 -23.53 -5.86 -0.59
CA ALA A 723 -24.19 -4.80 0.19
C ALA A 723 -25.63 -5.04 0.71
N VAL A 724 -26.17 -6.27 0.68
CA VAL A 724 -27.50 -6.60 1.23
C VAL A 724 -27.46 -7.94 1.98
N GLY A 725 -27.51 -7.86 3.31
CA GLY A 725 -27.63 -9.01 4.22
C GLY A 725 -26.30 -9.69 4.59
N ASP A 726 -25.18 -9.01 4.37
CA ASP A 726 -23.85 -9.36 4.86
C ASP A 726 -23.61 -8.63 6.20
N ASP A 727 -23.54 -9.39 7.30
CA ASP A 727 -23.37 -8.87 8.67
C ASP A 727 -21.91 -8.97 9.17
N ASP A 728 -21.01 -9.67 8.45
CA ASP A 728 -19.62 -9.95 8.87
C ASP A 728 -18.53 -9.63 7.83
N GLY A 729 -18.89 -9.22 6.62
CA GLY A 729 -18.00 -8.64 5.61
C GLY A 729 -17.27 -9.68 4.75
N ASP A 730 -17.82 -10.88 4.61
CA ASP A 730 -17.21 -11.95 3.81
C ASP A 730 -17.90 -12.16 2.44
N MET A 731 -17.27 -12.96 1.56
CA MET A 731 -17.79 -13.22 0.21
C MET A 731 -18.77 -14.42 0.14
N ALA A 732 -19.22 -14.95 1.28
CA ALA A 732 -19.73 -16.32 1.42
C ALA A 732 -20.71 -16.57 2.60
N ASP A 733 -21.89 -15.94 2.58
CA ASP A 733 -22.96 -16.19 3.57
C ASP A 733 -23.31 -17.70 3.72
N THR A 734 -23.43 -18.15 4.98
CA THR A 734 -23.58 -19.55 5.37
C THR A 734 -24.79 -19.78 6.28
N GLU A 735 -25.81 -20.47 5.77
CA GLU A 735 -27.01 -20.85 6.52
C GLU A 735 -26.83 -22.22 7.20
N GLN A 736 -27.36 -22.37 8.41
CA GLN A 736 -27.27 -23.58 9.23
C GLN A 736 -28.65 -24.09 9.68
N GLN A 737 -28.86 -25.42 9.65
CA GLN A 737 -30.08 -26.03 10.22
C GLN A 737 -29.82 -27.37 10.93
N GLU A 738 -30.66 -27.67 11.93
CA GLU A 738 -30.67 -28.96 12.63
C GLU A 738 -31.23 -30.10 11.75
N CYS A 739 -30.49 -31.21 11.65
CA CYS A 739 -30.87 -32.43 10.94
C CYS A 739 -30.77 -33.67 11.85
N ASN A 740 -31.32 -34.82 11.41
CA ASN A 740 -31.26 -36.10 12.12
C ASN A 740 -31.63 -36.04 13.62
N LYS A 741 -32.78 -35.42 13.92
CA LYS A 741 -33.30 -35.20 15.29
C LYS A 741 -33.79 -36.47 16.01
N GLN A 742 -33.57 -37.65 15.44
CA GLN A 742 -33.90 -38.95 16.05
C GLN A 742 -32.80 -39.36 17.03
N PRO A 743 -33.10 -40.05 18.15
CA PRO A 743 -32.07 -40.57 19.06
C PRO A 743 -31.09 -41.53 18.37
N CYS A 744 -29.87 -41.64 18.90
CA CYS A 744 -28.90 -42.63 18.43
C CYS A 744 -29.10 -44.00 19.09
N PRO A 745 -28.97 -45.11 18.36
CA PRO A 745 -28.96 -46.45 18.95
C PRO A 745 -27.86 -46.60 19.99
N VAL A 746 -28.19 -47.14 21.16
CA VAL A 746 -27.23 -47.48 22.23
C VAL A 746 -27.16 -49.00 22.34
N ASP A 747 -26.03 -49.58 21.95
CA ASP A 747 -25.78 -51.03 22.07
C ASP A 747 -25.62 -51.45 23.54
N GLY A 748 -26.05 -52.68 23.86
CA GLY A 748 -26.00 -53.23 25.21
C GLY A 748 -24.60 -53.64 25.67
N GLY A 749 -24.20 -53.18 26.86
CA GLY A 749 -23.01 -53.62 27.58
C GLY A 749 -23.33 -54.56 28.75
N TRP A 750 -22.51 -55.60 28.92
CA TRP A 750 -22.62 -56.53 30.05
C TRP A 750 -22.14 -55.89 31.35
N GLY A 751 -22.96 -55.98 32.41
CA GLY A 751 -22.55 -55.72 33.78
C GLY A 751 -21.60 -56.80 34.33
N PRO A 752 -21.00 -56.57 35.52
CA PRO A 752 -20.11 -57.53 36.17
C PRO A 752 -20.83 -58.82 36.56
N TRP A 753 -20.10 -59.95 36.56
CA TRP A 753 -20.60 -61.25 37.01
C TRP A 753 -20.89 -61.29 38.51
N GLN A 754 -21.95 -61.97 38.91
CA GLN A 754 -22.29 -62.22 40.31
C GLN A 754 -21.38 -63.30 40.94
N ALA A 755 -21.34 -63.36 42.27
CA ALA A 755 -20.49 -64.29 43.02
C ALA A 755 -20.99 -65.75 42.94
N ALA A 756 -20.07 -66.70 42.78
CA ALA A 756 -20.38 -68.11 42.56
C ALA A 756 -20.93 -68.86 43.79
N GLY A 757 -21.78 -69.86 43.55
CA GLY A 757 -22.32 -70.79 44.55
C GLY A 757 -21.51 -72.11 44.69
N ASP A 758 -22.03 -73.05 45.48
CA ASP A 758 -21.35 -74.30 45.85
C ASP A 758 -21.14 -75.33 44.70
N CYS A 759 -20.08 -76.14 44.82
CA CYS A 759 -19.68 -77.15 43.83
C CYS A 759 -20.55 -78.43 43.87
N ASN A 760 -20.94 -78.94 42.70
CA ASN A 760 -21.94 -80.02 42.54
C ASN A 760 -21.42 -81.48 42.69
N VAL A 761 -20.11 -81.74 42.96
CA VAL A 761 -19.58 -83.12 43.02
C VAL A 761 -18.62 -83.35 44.19
N THR A 762 -18.61 -84.58 44.73
CA THR A 762 -17.79 -84.98 45.89
C THR A 762 -16.56 -85.82 45.54
N CYS A 763 -16.46 -86.36 44.31
CA CYS A 763 -15.21 -86.82 43.70
C CYS A 763 -15.28 -86.65 42.17
N GLY A 764 -14.13 -86.51 41.51
CA GLY A 764 -14.02 -86.00 40.12
C GLY A 764 -14.21 -84.48 39.97
N ARG A 765 -14.07 -83.98 38.73
CA ARG A 765 -14.21 -82.56 38.37
C ARG A 765 -15.69 -82.19 38.16
N GLY A 766 -16.16 -81.15 38.84
CA GLY A 766 -17.52 -80.60 38.75
C GLY A 766 -17.52 -79.11 38.42
N SER A 767 -18.66 -78.46 38.61
CA SER A 767 -18.86 -77.07 38.19
C SER A 767 -19.87 -76.30 39.06
N GLN A 768 -19.73 -74.97 39.09
CA GLN A 768 -20.56 -74.00 39.80
C GLN A 768 -21.03 -72.87 38.85
N PRO A 769 -22.31 -72.44 38.87
CA PRO A 769 -22.84 -71.44 37.95
C PRO A 769 -22.56 -69.99 38.41
N VAL A 770 -22.44 -69.08 37.44
CA VAL A 770 -22.41 -67.60 37.62
C VAL A 770 -23.26 -66.91 36.54
N ASP A 771 -23.88 -65.78 36.86
CA ASP A 771 -24.72 -64.98 35.96
C ASP A 771 -24.34 -63.49 35.93
N ARG A 772 -24.75 -62.79 34.87
CA ARG A 772 -24.60 -61.34 34.68
C ARG A 772 -25.77 -60.76 33.91
N GLN A 773 -26.01 -59.46 34.07
CA GLN A 773 -27.11 -58.73 33.42
C GLN A 773 -26.60 -57.80 32.31
N CYS A 774 -27.45 -57.54 31.31
CA CYS A 774 -27.17 -56.66 30.17
C CYS A 774 -27.67 -55.24 30.49
N ASP A 775 -27.02 -54.58 31.45
CA ASP A 775 -27.50 -53.34 32.08
C ASP A 775 -26.45 -52.19 32.09
N SER A 776 -25.26 -52.43 31.53
CA SER A 776 -24.09 -51.55 31.71
C SER A 776 -23.45 -51.12 30.37
N PRO A 777 -24.12 -50.31 29.52
CA PRO A 777 -25.51 -49.86 29.64
C PRO A 777 -26.52 -50.86 29.04
N ALA A 778 -27.81 -50.74 29.40
CA ALA A 778 -28.87 -51.51 28.73
C ALA A 778 -29.12 -50.98 27.29
N PRO A 779 -29.48 -51.83 26.31
CA PRO A 779 -29.77 -51.38 24.95
C PRO A 779 -30.93 -50.38 24.87
N GLN A 780 -30.78 -49.31 24.11
CA GLN A 780 -31.81 -48.27 23.88
C GLN A 780 -31.87 -47.85 22.40
N ASP A 781 -33.00 -47.26 22.00
CA ASP A 781 -33.22 -46.64 20.68
C ASP A 781 -32.82 -47.50 19.46
N GLY A 782 -33.04 -48.82 19.57
CA GLY A 782 -32.77 -49.79 18.50
C GLY A 782 -31.37 -50.38 18.48
N GLY A 783 -30.54 -50.10 19.50
CA GLY A 783 -29.22 -50.70 19.66
C GLY A 783 -29.26 -52.23 19.89
N SER A 784 -28.13 -52.86 19.58
CA SER A 784 -27.94 -54.31 19.59
C SER A 784 -28.00 -54.88 21.02
N PRO A 785 -28.62 -56.06 21.23
CA PRO A 785 -28.54 -56.76 22.52
C PRO A 785 -27.11 -57.23 22.80
N CYS A 786 -26.74 -57.34 24.08
CA CYS A 786 -25.41 -57.79 24.48
C CYS A 786 -25.03 -59.14 23.85
N ALA A 787 -23.90 -59.18 23.15
CA ALA A 787 -23.42 -60.40 22.49
C ALA A 787 -22.77 -61.38 23.48
N GLY A 788 -23.08 -62.68 23.34
CA GLY A 788 -22.60 -63.77 24.20
C GLY A 788 -23.63 -64.22 25.25
N PRO A 789 -23.31 -65.24 26.07
CA PRO A 789 -24.23 -65.74 27.08
C PRO A 789 -24.26 -64.86 28.34
N SER A 790 -25.43 -64.81 29.00
CA SER A 790 -25.67 -64.18 30.30
C SER A 790 -25.35 -65.09 31.50
N THR A 791 -25.05 -66.36 31.24
CA THR A 791 -24.68 -67.37 32.24
C THR A 791 -23.40 -68.08 31.81
N ASP A 792 -22.55 -68.43 32.77
CA ASP A 792 -21.34 -69.22 32.56
C ASP A 792 -21.12 -70.18 33.75
N THR A 793 -20.20 -71.15 33.60
CA THR A 793 -19.99 -72.21 34.60
C THR A 793 -18.51 -72.36 34.94
N GLN A 794 -18.13 -72.00 36.16
CA GLN A 794 -16.77 -72.22 36.68
C GLN A 794 -16.54 -73.68 37.10
N SER A 795 -15.29 -74.15 37.01
CA SER A 795 -14.90 -75.52 37.36
C SER A 795 -14.39 -75.68 38.80
N CYS A 796 -14.64 -76.83 39.42
CA CYS A 796 -14.14 -77.27 40.73
C CYS A 796 -13.73 -78.77 40.66
N ASP A 797 -12.84 -79.31 41.51
CA ASP A 797 -12.30 -80.69 41.34
C ASP A 797 -12.05 -81.50 42.63
N ASN A 798 -12.40 -82.79 42.60
CA ASN A 798 -12.28 -83.78 43.68
C ASN A 798 -11.82 -85.23 43.23
N GLY A 799 -11.38 -85.53 41.98
CA GLY A 799 -10.64 -86.78 41.49
C GLY A 799 -11.23 -88.26 41.46
N PRO A 800 -10.91 -89.16 40.45
CA PRO A 800 -11.14 -90.67 40.43
C PRO A 800 -10.05 -91.64 39.75
N CYS A 801 -10.25 -93.01 39.58
CA CYS A 801 -9.21 -94.13 39.69
C CYS A 801 -9.02 -95.31 38.57
N PRO A 802 -7.86 -96.08 38.45
CA PRO A 802 -7.17 -96.81 37.26
C PRO A 802 -7.64 -98.11 36.46
N ILE A 803 -7.20 -98.30 35.17
CA ILE A 803 -7.33 -99.44 34.13
C ILE A 803 -6.27 -99.41 32.92
N ASP A 804 -5.80 -100.54 32.31
CA ASP A 804 -4.81 -100.64 31.15
C ASP A 804 -5.38 -100.93 29.71
N GLY A 805 -4.58 -100.95 28.60
CA GLY A 805 -5.09 -101.15 27.19
C GLY A 805 -4.25 -101.88 26.07
N GLU A 806 -4.87 -102.15 24.89
CA GLU A 806 -4.41 -103.00 23.75
C GLU A 806 -4.74 -102.47 22.30
N TRP A 807 -4.00 -102.95 21.27
CA TRP A 807 -4.05 -102.51 19.85
C TRP A 807 -5.22 -103.06 18.99
N GLY A 808 -5.82 -102.20 18.16
CA GLY A 808 -6.82 -102.53 17.12
C GLY A 808 -6.27 -102.99 15.75
N GLN A 809 -7.16 -103.17 14.76
CA GLN A 809 -6.80 -103.66 13.41
C GLN A 809 -6.34 -102.55 12.44
N TRP A 810 -5.52 -102.93 11.46
CA TRP A 810 -5.04 -102.06 10.38
C TRP A 810 -6.11 -101.70 9.34
N SER A 811 -6.12 -100.43 8.92
CA SER A 811 -6.93 -99.97 7.79
C SER A 811 -6.39 -100.42 6.43
N GLY A 812 -7.22 -100.27 5.38
CA GLY A 812 -6.81 -100.49 3.99
C GLY A 812 -5.90 -99.36 3.46
N PHE A 813 -5.08 -99.65 2.45
CA PHE A 813 -4.26 -98.63 1.81
C PHE A 813 -5.10 -97.61 1.04
N SER A 814 -4.77 -96.33 1.18
CA SER A 814 -5.37 -95.24 0.41
C SER A 814 -5.11 -95.33 -1.10
N ALA A 815 -5.86 -94.57 -1.89
CA ALA A 815 -5.54 -94.33 -3.30
C ALA A 815 -4.18 -93.60 -3.42
N CYS A 816 -3.48 -93.80 -4.55
CA CYS A 816 -2.24 -93.05 -4.82
C CYS A 816 -2.59 -91.56 -4.95
N ASN A 817 -1.91 -90.69 -4.20
CA ASN A 817 -2.28 -89.27 -4.12
C ASN A 817 -2.05 -88.45 -5.40
N VAL A 818 -1.35 -89.00 -6.41
CA VAL A 818 -1.14 -88.37 -7.72
C VAL A 818 -1.32 -89.39 -8.86
N THR A 819 -1.68 -88.91 -10.06
CA THR A 819 -1.85 -89.74 -11.26
C THR A 819 -0.59 -89.87 -12.13
N CYS A 820 0.41 -89.00 -11.96
CA CYS A 820 1.73 -89.07 -12.59
C CYS A 820 2.80 -88.35 -11.73
N GLY A 821 4.09 -88.46 -12.10
CA GLY A 821 5.19 -87.75 -11.43
C GLY A 821 5.73 -88.36 -10.13
N GLY A 822 5.05 -89.34 -9.54
CA GLY A 822 5.47 -90.06 -8.33
C GLY A 822 4.73 -89.59 -7.08
N GLY A 823 3.91 -90.46 -6.51
CA GLY A 823 3.15 -90.20 -5.27
C GLY A 823 3.22 -91.33 -4.27
N VAL A 824 2.42 -91.22 -3.20
CA VAL A 824 2.40 -92.16 -2.07
C VAL A 824 0.99 -92.60 -1.69
N ARG A 825 0.90 -93.73 -0.99
CA ARG A 825 -0.30 -94.23 -0.31
C ARG A 825 0.01 -94.79 1.07
N LEU A 826 -0.97 -94.72 1.96
CA LEU A 826 -0.82 -94.83 3.42
C LEU A 826 -1.83 -95.84 4.01
N ARG A 827 -1.56 -96.39 5.20
CA ARG A 827 -2.53 -97.07 6.08
C ARG A 827 -2.13 -96.96 7.56
N THR A 828 -3.08 -97.11 8.49
CA THR A 828 -2.93 -96.81 9.93
C THR A 828 -3.71 -97.80 10.82
N ARG A 829 -3.32 -97.99 12.09
CA ARG A 829 -4.08 -98.67 13.17
C ARG A 829 -4.06 -97.84 14.47
N LEU A 830 -4.96 -98.12 15.43
CA LEU A 830 -5.12 -97.37 16.69
C LEU A 830 -5.06 -98.26 17.96
N CYS A 831 -4.69 -97.70 19.11
CA CYS A 831 -4.65 -98.34 20.44
C CYS A 831 -6.01 -98.21 21.16
N ASP A 832 -7.02 -98.93 20.68
CA ASP A 832 -8.43 -98.64 21.01
C ASP A 832 -9.27 -99.85 21.50
N ASN A 833 -8.67 -101.01 21.78
CA ASN A 833 -9.46 -102.23 21.98
C ASN A 833 -8.88 -103.23 23.03
N PRO A 834 -8.96 -102.91 24.34
CA PRO A 834 -9.53 -101.70 24.94
C PRO A 834 -8.49 -100.57 25.10
N PRO A 835 -8.88 -99.29 25.20
CA PRO A 835 -7.96 -98.20 25.51
C PRO A 835 -7.64 -98.12 27.02
N PRO A 836 -6.44 -97.68 27.43
CA PRO A 836 -6.09 -97.48 28.85
C PRO A 836 -6.96 -96.37 29.47
N GLN A 837 -7.31 -96.50 30.75
CA GLN A 837 -8.13 -95.49 31.45
C GLN A 837 -7.63 -95.24 32.87
N HIS A 838 -7.80 -94.01 33.36
CA HIS A 838 -7.61 -93.65 34.77
C HIS A 838 -6.23 -93.94 35.44
N GLY A 839 -5.22 -94.49 34.74
CA GLY A 839 -3.87 -94.73 35.29
C GLY A 839 -3.22 -96.09 34.99
N GLY A 840 -3.66 -96.81 33.96
CA GLY A 840 -2.97 -98.01 33.47
C GLY A 840 -2.13 -97.80 32.20
N ASP A 841 -1.43 -98.86 31.77
CA ASP A 841 -0.34 -98.84 30.79
C ASP A 841 -0.81 -98.77 29.31
N ASN A 842 0.01 -98.13 28.46
CA ASN A 842 -0.18 -97.96 27.00
C ASN A 842 0.22 -99.19 26.16
N CYS A 843 -0.24 -99.22 24.90
CA CYS A 843 0.10 -100.26 23.94
C CYS A 843 1.61 -100.31 23.58
N VAL A 844 2.19 -101.51 23.53
CA VAL A 844 3.61 -101.70 23.21
C VAL A 844 3.90 -101.35 21.74
N GLY A 845 4.82 -100.39 21.51
CA GLY A 845 5.27 -99.92 20.19
C GLY A 845 4.82 -98.50 19.82
N ASP A 846 4.09 -97.82 20.70
CA ASP A 846 3.70 -96.40 20.62
C ASP A 846 4.81 -95.54 21.28
N ASP A 847 5.93 -95.34 20.57
CA ASP A 847 7.13 -94.68 21.12
C ASP A 847 7.00 -93.14 21.22
N ASP A 848 6.01 -92.54 20.54
CA ASP A 848 5.66 -91.11 20.57
C ASP A 848 4.36 -90.79 21.32
N GLY A 849 3.55 -91.79 21.66
CA GLY A 849 2.43 -91.67 22.61
C GLY A 849 1.14 -91.09 21.99
N ASP A 850 0.97 -91.19 20.67
CA ASP A 850 -0.21 -90.69 19.95
C ASP A 850 -1.32 -91.75 19.77
N GLY A 851 -1.02 -93.01 20.13
CA GLY A 851 -1.95 -94.13 20.06
C GLY A 851 -2.20 -94.66 18.64
N ALA A 852 -1.33 -94.35 17.66
CA ALA A 852 -1.46 -94.76 16.27
C ALA A 852 -0.14 -95.29 15.66
N ASP A 853 -0.24 -96.12 14.62
CA ASP A 853 0.92 -96.65 13.87
C ASP A 853 0.62 -96.60 12.36
N THR A 854 1.54 -96.11 11.53
CA THR A 854 1.31 -95.72 10.12
C THR A 854 2.42 -96.18 9.14
N HIS A 855 2.03 -96.68 7.96
CA HIS A 855 2.95 -97.27 6.97
C HIS A 855 2.76 -96.72 5.52
N VAL A 856 3.88 -96.46 4.81
CA VAL A 856 3.95 -95.63 3.58
C VAL A 856 4.59 -96.35 2.38
N VAL A 857 4.02 -96.26 1.16
CA VAL A 857 4.57 -96.86 -0.08
C VAL A 857 4.38 -95.95 -1.33
N ILE A 858 5.36 -95.92 -2.26
CA ILE A 858 5.43 -95.05 -3.46
C ILE A 858 4.75 -95.68 -4.72
N CYS A 859 4.12 -94.86 -5.57
CA CYS A 859 3.37 -95.23 -6.79
C CYS A 859 3.50 -94.19 -7.96
N ASN A 860 3.09 -94.58 -9.18
CA ASN A 860 2.95 -93.76 -10.42
C ASN A 860 4.19 -92.99 -10.95
N ARG A 861 5.13 -93.68 -11.63
CA ARG A 861 6.50 -93.18 -11.97
C ARG A 861 6.74 -92.57 -13.38
N ASN A 862 5.73 -92.18 -14.15
CA ASN A 862 5.92 -91.57 -15.49
C ASN A 862 5.78 -90.04 -15.45
N GLN A 863 6.48 -89.32 -16.32
CA GLN A 863 6.43 -87.84 -16.45
C GLN A 863 5.21 -87.37 -17.26
N CYS A 864 4.75 -86.14 -17.02
CA CYS A 864 3.46 -85.60 -17.48
C CYS A 864 3.62 -84.37 -18.39
N PRO A 865 2.60 -84.04 -19.23
CA PRO A 865 2.52 -82.77 -19.95
C PRO A 865 2.50 -81.58 -18.99
N VAL A 866 3.10 -80.47 -19.39
CA VAL A 866 3.21 -79.24 -18.59
C VAL A 866 2.71 -78.07 -19.43
N ASP A 867 1.45 -77.66 -19.22
CA ASP A 867 0.89 -76.43 -19.77
C ASP A 867 1.61 -75.20 -19.19
N GLY A 868 1.65 -74.12 -19.98
CA GLY A 868 2.24 -72.85 -19.60
C GLY A 868 1.53 -72.20 -18.41
N GLY A 869 2.26 -72.01 -17.32
CA GLY A 869 1.85 -71.21 -16.19
C GLY A 869 2.43 -69.80 -16.28
N TRP A 870 1.58 -68.79 -16.07
CA TRP A 870 2.06 -67.44 -15.77
C TRP A 870 2.97 -67.47 -14.55
N SER A 871 4.08 -66.74 -14.62
CA SER A 871 4.88 -66.44 -13.43
C SER A 871 4.03 -65.77 -12.36
N GLN A 872 4.49 -65.82 -11.11
CA GLN A 872 4.08 -64.77 -10.19
C GLN A 872 4.35 -63.42 -10.84
N TRP A 873 3.41 -62.49 -10.67
CA TRP A 873 3.61 -61.11 -11.10
C TRP A 873 4.93 -60.61 -10.49
N LEU A 874 5.73 -59.91 -11.31
CA LEU A 874 6.82 -59.12 -10.75
C LEU A 874 6.24 -58.13 -9.72
N PRO A 875 7.01 -57.76 -8.67
CA PRO A 875 6.60 -56.69 -7.77
C PRO A 875 6.20 -55.46 -8.57
N TRP A 876 5.15 -54.77 -8.11
CA TRP A 876 4.74 -53.50 -8.71
C TRP A 876 5.95 -52.57 -8.85
N GLU A 877 6.13 -52.02 -10.06
CA GLU A 877 7.10 -50.96 -10.30
C GLU A 877 6.79 -49.75 -9.40
N THR A 878 7.72 -48.82 -9.22
CA THR A 878 7.46 -47.61 -8.42
C THR A 878 6.28 -46.84 -9.00
N CYS A 879 5.38 -46.34 -8.13
CA CYS A 879 4.21 -45.55 -8.52
C CYS A 879 4.64 -44.40 -9.45
N SER A 880 3.92 -44.21 -10.56
CA SER A 880 4.27 -43.22 -11.60
C SER A 880 4.36 -41.79 -11.06
N GLN A 881 3.75 -41.54 -9.91
CA GLN A 881 3.93 -40.35 -9.09
C GLN A 881 4.29 -40.77 -7.66
N SER A 882 5.09 -39.97 -6.96
CA SER A 882 5.49 -40.25 -5.57
C SER A 882 4.44 -39.86 -4.52
N CYS A 883 3.34 -39.24 -4.94
CA CYS A 883 2.19 -38.84 -4.12
C CYS A 883 1.04 -38.35 -5.02
N GLY A 884 -0.13 -38.04 -4.45
CA GLY A 884 -1.21 -37.33 -5.17
C GLY A 884 -2.02 -38.19 -6.15
N GLY A 885 -1.84 -39.51 -6.12
CA GLY A 885 -2.44 -40.45 -7.06
C GLY A 885 -1.54 -40.71 -8.27
N GLY A 886 -1.07 -41.95 -8.40
CA GLY A 886 -0.35 -42.41 -9.58
C GLY A 886 -0.90 -43.73 -10.11
N THR A 887 -0.22 -44.30 -11.10
CA THR A 887 -0.48 -45.66 -11.60
C THR A 887 0.78 -46.51 -11.41
N GLN A 888 0.63 -47.71 -10.86
CA GLN A 888 1.69 -48.72 -10.86
C GLN A 888 1.46 -49.72 -11.99
N ARG A 889 2.56 -50.18 -12.58
CA ARG A 889 2.60 -51.24 -13.60
C ARG A 889 3.29 -52.47 -13.01
N ARG A 890 2.82 -53.66 -13.39
CA ARG A 890 3.53 -54.92 -13.16
C ARG A 890 3.41 -55.83 -14.38
N VAL A 891 4.39 -56.71 -14.54
CA VAL A 891 4.51 -57.62 -15.69
C VAL A 891 4.64 -59.05 -15.18
N ARG A 892 4.09 -60.00 -15.92
CA ARG A 892 4.31 -61.44 -15.72
C ARG A 892 4.67 -62.09 -17.06
N THR A 893 5.36 -63.21 -16.99
CA THR A 893 5.80 -63.96 -18.17
C THR A 893 5.34 -65.41 -18.11
N CYS A 894 5.02 -66.04 -19.24
CA CYS A 894 4.49 -67.42 -19.28
C CYS A 894 5.59 -68.49 -19.03
N THR A 895 6.14 -68.52 -17.81
CA THR A 895 7.39 -69.23 -17.46
C THR A 895 7.37 -70.07 -16.19
N GLU A 896 6.30 -70.06 -15.38
CA GLU A 896 6.21 -70.84 -14.12
C GLU A 896 5.00 -71.78 -14.09
N PRO A 897 5.08 -72.97 -14.71
CA PRO A 897 6.17 -73.47 -15.54
C PRO A 897 6.06 -73.03 -17.01
N ALA A 898 7.19 -72.88 -17.70
CA ALA A 898 7.19 -72.73 -19.15
C ALA A 898 6.61 -73.99 -19.82
N PRO A 899 5.86 -73.89 -20.94
CA PRO A 899 5.25 -75.05 -21.59
C PRO A 899 6.28 -76.13 -21.95
N GLN A 900 6.06 -77.36 -21.49
CA GLN A 900 6.91 -78.53 -21.79
C GLN A 900 6.08 -79.77 -22.11
N TYR A 901 6.65 -80.68 -22.90
CA TYR A 901 6.02 -81.95 -23.30
C TYR A 901 4.63 -81.78 -23.94
N ASN A 902 4.50 -80.84 -24.89
CA ASN A 902 3.28 -80.48 -25.63
C ASN A 902 2.15 -79.84 -24.80
N GLY A 903 2.46 -79.15 -23.70
CA GLY A 903 1.50 -78.25 -23.04
C GLY A 903 1.18 -77.00 -23.87
N ASN A 904 0.03 -76.39 -23.57
CA ASN A 904 -0.51 -75.19 -24.21
C ASN A 904 0.17 -73.91 -23.70
N PHE A 905 0.11 -72.82 -24.48
CA PHE A 905 0.53 -71.49 -24.02
C PHE A 905 -0.50 -70.85 -23.09
N CYS A 906 -0.08 -69.84 -22.31
CA CYS A 906 -0.94 -69.13 -21.37
C CYS A 906 -2.14 -68.46 -22.06
N GLN A 907 -3.33 -68.59 -21.47
CA GLN A 907 -4.56 -68.06 -22.05
C GLN A 907 -4.71 -66.56 -21.75
N GLY A 908 -4.76 -65.73 -22.80
CA GLY A 908 -4.96 -64.27 -22.70
C GLY A 908 -3.96 -63.45 -23.52
N ASP A 909 -2.83 -64.04 -23.89
CA ASP A 909 -1.76 -63.40 -24.67
C ASP A 909 -2.21 -63.16 -26.13
N THR A 910 -2.07 -61.91 -26.61
CA THR A 910 -2.35 -61.50 -28.00
C THR A 910 -1.10 -61.34 -28.86
N ASP A 911 0.06 -61.57 -28.25
CA ASP A 911 1.36 -61.13 -28.70
C ASP A 911 2.27 -62.36 -28.85
N ALA A 912 3.32 -62.27 -29.67
CA ALA A 912 4.24 -63.40 -29.88
C ALA A 912 5.41 -63.42 -28.88
N ASP A 913 5.32 -62.67 -27.78
CA ASP A 913 6.44 -62.44 -26.84
C ASP A 913 6.27 -63.07 -25.45
N GLY A 914 5.08 -63.55 -25.08
CA GLY A 914 4.86 -64.31 -23.85
C GLY A 914 4.72 -63.46 -22.58
N THR A 915 4.33 -62.18 -22.73
CA THR A 915 4.22 -61.20 -21.63
C THR A 915 2.79 -60.70 -21.44
N ASP A 916 2.45 -60.32 -20.21
CA ASP A 916 1.14 -59.74 -19.85
C ASP A 916 1.35 -58.63 -18.82
N GLU A 917 0.59 -57.54 -18.95
CA GLU A 917 0.77 -56.27 -18.23
C GLU A 917 -0.49 -55.83 -17.50
N GLU A 918 -0.35 -55.44 -16.23
CA GLU A 918 -1.46 -54.93 -15.41
C GLU A 918 -1.11 -53.55 -14.84
N PHE A 919 -2.11 -52.67 -14.83
CA PHE A 919 -2.03 -51.31 -14.29
C PHE A 919 -3.05 -51.15 -13.17
N GLN A 920 -2.64 -50.56 -12.03
CA GLN A 920 -3.57 -50.19 -10.95
C GLN A 920 -3.27 -48.78 -10.40
N PRO A 921 -4.28 -48.06 -9.88
CA PRO A 921 -4.05 -46.83 -9.14
C PRO A 921 -3.29 -47.09 -7.83
N CYS A 922 -2.38 -46.19 -7.46
CA CYS A 922 -1.53 -46.28 -6.28
C CYS A 922 -1.56 -45.00 -5.44
N GLN A 923 -1.44 -45.18 -4.12
CA GLN A 923 -1.35 -44.17 -3.06
C GLN A 923 -2.49 -43.12 -3.00
N PRO A 924 -3.45 -43.25 -2.07
CA PRO A 924 -4.34 -42.15 -1.65
C PRO A 924 -3.68 -41.26 -0.57
N GLN A 925 -2.35 -41.17 -0.54
CA GLN A 925 -1.63 -40.33 0.41
C GLN A 925 -1.41 -38.94 -0.19
N THR A 926 -1.70 -37.91 0.61
CA THR A 926 -1.48 -36.51 0.26
C THR A 926 -0.01 -36.24 0.00
N CYS A 927 0.27 -35.36 -0.97
CA CYS A 927 1.64 -34.96 -1.28
C CYS A 927 2.28 -34.20 -0.11
N PRO A 928 3.62 -34.31 0.07
CA PRO A 928 4.37 -33.36 0.87
C PRO A 928 4.10 -31.95 0.36
N VAL A 929 3.34 -31.18 1.12
CA VAL A 929 3.10 -29.76 0.86
C VAL A 929 4.23 -29.03 1.57
N ASP A 930 5.18 -28.48 0.82
CA ASP A 930 6.20 -27.59 1.38
C ASP A 930 5.50 -26.35 1.94
N GLY A 931 5.86 -25.96 3.16
CA GLY A 931 5.23 -24.86 3.87
C GLY A 931 5.41 -23.53 3.15
N GLY A 932 4.28 -22.90 2.83
CA GLY A 932 4.22 -21.53 2.35
C GLY A 932 3.98 -20.57 3.50
N TRP A 933 4.74 -19.48 3.53
CA TRP A 933 4.52 -18.39 4.46
C TRP A 933 3.19 -17.70 4.14
N GLY A 934 2.30 -17.64 5.11
CA GLY A 934 1.11 -16.80 5.09
C GLY A 934 1.44 -15.33 4.97
N VAL A 935 0.38 -14.55 4.69
CA VAL A 935 0.47 -13.10 4.77
C VAL A 935 0.98 -12.70 6.15
N TRP A 936 1.86 -11.70 6.17
CA TRP A 936 2.25 -11.08 7.42
C TRP A 936 1.01 -10.49 8.10
N THR A 937 0.89 -10.68 9.41
CA THR A 937 0.00 -9.81 10.20
C THR A 937 0.44 -8.36 9.99
N SER A 938 -0.47 -7.42 10.19
CA SER A 938 -0.08 -6.04 10.46
C SER A 938 0.96 -6.02 11.60
N TYR A 939 1.83 -5.00 11.59
CA TYR A 939 2.70 -4.76 12.74
C TYR A 939 1.83 -4.50 13.96
N GLY A 940 2.08 -5.24 15.05
CA GLY A 940 1.45 -4.98 16.34
C GLY A 940 1.89 -3.62 16.87
N ALA A 941 1.13 -3.08 17.83
CA ALA A 941 1.46 -1.81 18.47
C ALA A 941 2.93 -1.75 18.92
N CYS A 942 3.58 -0.61 18.71
CA CYS A 942 4.99 -0.43 19.06
C CYS A 942 5.23 -0.75 20.54
N SER A 943 6.31 -1.47 20.85
CA SER A 943 6.63 -1.95 22.21
C SER A 943 6.86 -0.83 23.24
N ALA A 944 6.95 0.41 22.79
CA ALA A 944 6.95 1.62 23.60
C ALA A 944 6.10 2.67 22.88
N THR A 945 5.35 3.48 23.62
CA THR A 945 4.57 4.60 23.06
C THR A 945 5.39 5.87 22.83
N CYS A 946 6.65 5.88 23.28
CA CYS A 946 7.61 6.96 23.10
C CYS A 946 9.05 6.43 23.27
N GLY A 947 10.04 7.17 22.75
CA GLY A 947 11.42 6.68 22.67
C GLY A 947 11.57 5.52 21.69
N ALA A 948 12.79 4.96 21.56
CA ALA A 948 13.04 3.89 20.58
C ALA A 948 12.32 2.58 20.97
N GLY A 949 11.18 2.34 20.35
CA GLY A 949 10.39 1.11 20.47
C GLY A 949 10.59 0.18 19.28
N VAL A 950 9.99 -1.01 19.37
CA VAL A 950 10.03 -2.03 18.33
C VAL A 950 8.61 -2.53 18.08
N GLU A 951 8.17 -2.49 16.83
CA GLU A 951 6.89 -3.06 16.41
C GLU A 951 7.19 -4.40 15.75
N THR A 952 6.44 -5.42 16.15
CA THR A 952 6.63 -6.81 15.72
C THR A 952 5.43 -7.22 14.88
N ARG A 953 5.69 -7.75 13.69
CA ARG A 953 4.70 -8.52 12.94
C ARG A 953 5.11 -9.99 12.94
N SER A 954 4.12 -10.86 12.86
CA SER A 954 4.34 -12.29 12.74
C SER A 954 3.72 -12.81 11.44
N ARG A 955 4.26 -13.89 10.89
CA ARG A 955 3.57 -14.67 9.86
C ARG A 955 3.62 -16.13 10.21
N ARG A 956 2.55 -16.85 9.85
CA ARG A 956 2.43 -18.27 10.11
C ARG A 956 2.75 -19.06 8.85
N CYS A 957 3.30 -20.24 9.02
CA CYS A 957 3.60 -21.17 7.95
C CYS A 957 2.32 -21.97 7.62
N ASP A 958 1.31 -21.28 7.05
CA ASP A 958 -0.05 -21.81 6.87
C ASP A 958 -0.62 -21.68 5.45
N SER A 959 0.10 -21.04 4.52
CA SER A 959 -0.41 -20.68 3.19
C SER A 959 0.48 -21.22 2.06
N PRO A 960 0.48 -22.53 1.79
CA PRO A 960 -0.21 -23.59 2.54
C PRO A 960 0.62 -24.14 3.70
N ALA A 961 -0.05 -24.70 4.72
CA ALA A 961 0.62 -25.30 5.87
C ALA A 961 1.45 -26.54 5.49
N PRO A 962 2.67 -26.72 6.06
CA PRO A 962 3.47 -27.88 5.76
C PRO A 962 2.78 -29.16 6.24
N SER A 963 2.51 -30.07 5.30
CA SER A 963 1.77 -31.30 5.56
C SER A 963 2.38 -32.49 4.82
N ALA A 964 2.05 -33.71 5.27
CA ALA A 964 2.56 -34.98 4.73
C ALA A 964 4.09 -35.07 4.53
N GLY A 965 4.87 -34.37 5.38
CA GLY A 965 6.33 -34.40 5.35
C GLY A 965 7.00 -33.38 4.43
N GLY A 966 6.27 -32.36 3.97
CA GLY A 966 6.87 -31.22 3.26
C GLY A 966 7.87 -30.42 4.12
N LYS A 967 8.70 -29.62 3.45
CA LYS A 967 9.70 -28.76 4.11
C LYS A 967 9.01 -27.68 4.94
N HIS A 968 9.63 -27.28 6.04
CA HIS A 968 9.20 -26.10 6.80
C HIS A 968 9.47 -24.84 5.99
N CYS A 969 8.78 -23.75 6.31
CA CYS A 969 8.90 -22.51 5.56
C CYS A 969 10.36 -21.98 5.55
N PRO A 970 10.85 -21.40 4.43
CA PRO A 970 12.21 -20.88 4.36
C PRO A 970 12.44 -19.75 5.38
N GLY A 971 13.25 -20.02 6.41
CA GLY A 971 13.54 -19.09 7.52
C GLY A 971 13.15 -19.63 8.89
N ASP A 972 12.25 -20.62 8.97
CA ASP A 972 11.83 -21.29 10.20
C ASP A 972 12.96 -22.21 10.72
N LEU A 973 13.83 -21.66 11.58
CA LEU A 973 15.01 -22.35 12.11
C LEU A 973 14.74 -23.15 13.39
N ASP A 974 13.64 -22.89 14.09
CA ASP A 974 13.25 -23.57 15.33
C ASP A 974 12.02 -24.49 15.18
N GLY A 975 11.37 -24.49 14.01
CA GLY A 975 10.32 -25.44 13.64
C GLY A 975 8.97 -25.15 14.27
N ASN A 976 8.72 -23.88 14.64
CA ASN A 976 7.52 -23.45 15.33
C ASN A 976 6.41 -22.95 14.37
N GLY A 977 6.72 -22.82 13.07
CA GLY A 977 5.80 -22.33 12.04
C GLY A 977 5.47 -20.83 12.15
N LEU A 978 6.30 -20.03 12.81
CA LEU A 978 6.12 -18.61 13.08
C LEU A 978 7.43 -17.85 12.81
N GLU A 979 7.41 -16.93 11.84
CA GLU A 979 8.50 -15.97 11.66
C GLU A 979 8.05 -14.61 12.18
N GLU A 980 8.91 -13.95 12.95
CA GLU A 980 8.67 -12.62 13.51
C GLU A 980 9.65 -11.62 12.90
N GLU A 981 9.12 -10.54 12.33
CA GLU A 981 9.92 -9.41 11.84
C GLU A 981 9.69 -8.20 12.74
N THR A 982 10.80 -7.62 13.19
CA THR A 982 10.82 -6.45 14.06
C THR A 982 11.38 -5.25 13.29
N ARG A 983 10.69 -4.10 13.36
CA ARG A 983 11.24 -2.81 12.89
C ARG A 983 11.22 -1.78 14.00
N ALA A 984 12.14 -0.82 13.94
CA ALA A 984 12.22 0.26 14.91
C ALA A 984 11.12 1.29 14.66
N CYS A 985 10.36 1.61 15.71
CA CYS A 985 9.32 2.64 15.73
C CYS A 985 9.67 3.73 16.74
N HIS A 986 9.06 4.92 16.58
CA HIS A 986 9.30 6.11 17.41
C HIS A 986 10.78 6.54 17.54
N ALA A 987 11.61 6.22 16.53
CA ALA A 987 12.99 6.66 16.42
C ALA A 987 13.07 8.18 16.19
N GLY A 988 13.07 8.95 17.29
CA GLY A 988 13.06 10.41 17.29
C GLY A 988 11.87 11.04 18.01
N THR A 989 10.89 10.26 18.46
CA THR A 989 9.78 10.74 19.30
C THR A 989 10.22 10.81 20.77
N PRO A 990 10.36 12.00 21.37
CA PRO A 990 10.78 12.11 22.77
C PRO A 990 9.64 11.67 23.72
N CYS A 991 9.98 11.11 24.87
CA CYS A 991 8.99 10.73 25.87
C CYS A 991 8.43 11.93 26.64
N PRO A 992 7.16 11.86 27.07
CA PRO A 992 6.60 12.75 28.09
C PRO A 992 7.53 12.84 29.31
N VAL A 993 7.93 14.06 29.66
CA VAL A 993 8.68 14.35 30.89
C VAL A 993 7.74 15.12 31.80
N ASP A 994 7.29 14.48 32.88
CA ASP A 994 6.43 15.13 33.88
C ASP A 994 7.18 16.24 34.61
N GLY A 995 6.49 17.36 34.86
CA GLY A 995 7.04 18.50 35.57
C GLY A 995 7.34 18.21 37.04
N GLN A 996 8.45 18.75 37.54
CA GLN A 996 8.76 18.75 38.97
C GLN A 996 9.07 20.16 39.49
N TRP A 997 8.51 20.46 40.65
CA TRP A 997 8.66 21.72 41.36
C TRP A 997 10.14 21.99 41.69
N GLY A 998 10.63 23.14 41.24
CA GLY A 998 11.93 23.69 41.60
C GLY A 998 12.03 24.13 43.06
N GLN A 999 13.14 24.79 43.40
CA GLN A 999 13.34 25.35 44.74
C GLN A 999 12.47 26.60 44.94
N TRP A 1000 12.13 26.87 46.20
CA TRP A 1000 11.43 28.11 46.59
C TRP A 1000 12.38 29.31 46.52
N TYR A 1001 11.93 30.38 45.88
CA TYR A 1001 12.62 31.66 45.81
C TYR A 1001 12.42 32.46 47.12
N GLU A 1002 13.22 33.51 47.35
CA GLU A 1002 13.32 34.18 48.65
C GLU A 1002 12.03 34.92 49.08
N ILE A 1003 11.90 35.08 50.41
CA ILE A 1003 10.68 35.51 51.11
C ILE A 1003 10.51 37.04 51.09
N THR A 1004 9.29 37.52 50.85
CA THR A 1004 8.95 38.96 50.93
C THR A 1004 8.96 39.50 52.36
N ASP A 1005 9.24 40.79 52.55
CA ASP A 1005 9.07 41.45 53.87
C ASP A 1005 7.61 41.36 54.39
N CYS A 1006 7.46 41.39 55.73
CA CYS A 1006 6.16 41.29 56.40
C CYS A 1006 5.26 42.49 56.06
N ASN A 1007 4.04 42.23 55.59
CA ASN A 1007 3.12 43.28 55.12
C ASN A 1007 2.51 44.18 56.23
N VAL A 1008 2.77 43.92 57.52
CA VAL A 1008 2.34 44.78 58.65
C VAL A 1008 3.45 44.95 59.69
N THR A 1009 3.35 46.01 60.50
CA THR A 1009 4.28 46.29 61.61
C THR A 1009 3.85 45.69 62.95
N CYS A 1010 2.54 45.57 63.21
CA CYS A 1010 1.92 44.89 64.36
C CYS A 1010 0.56 44.30 63.97
N GLY A 1011 -0.01 43.42 64.80
CA GLY A 1011 -1.37 42.87 64.64
C GLY A 1011 -1.50 41.55 63.88
N GLY A 1012 -0.43 41.03 63.27
CA GLY A 1012 -0.43 39.79 62.48
C GLY A 1012 -0.52 40.03 60.96
N GLY A 1013 0.58 39.82 60.25
CA GLY A 1013 0.69 39.94 58.80
C GLY A 1013 1.15 38.64 58.14
N MET A 1014 1.41 38.71 56.84
CA MET A 1014 1.81 37.58 56.00
C MET A 1014 3.12 37.84 55.25
N LEU A 1015 3.90 36.78 55.10
CA LEU A 1015 5.07 36.62 54.24
C LEU A 1015 4.67 35.74 53.06
N VAL A 1016 5.17 36.02 51.86
CA VAL A 1016 4.90 35.25 50.63
C VAL A 1016 6.20 34.68 50.08
N ARG A 1017 6.12 33.47 49.51
CA ARG A 1017 7.22 32.79 48.78
C ARG A 1017 6.64 32.01 47.59
N GLU A 1018 7.43 31.85 46.53
CA GLU A 1018 7.00 31.23 45.26
C GLU A 1018 8.00 30.18 44.75
N ARG A 1019 7.54 29.21 43.96
CA ARG A 1019 8.39 28.26 43.20
C ARG A 1019 7.81 27.96 41.83
N LEU A 1020 8.67 27.54 40.89
CA LEU A 1020 8.32 27.27 39.50
C LEU A 1020 8.37 25.77 39.15
N CYS A 1021 7.57 25.36 38.17
CA CYS A 1021 7.53 24.00 37.64
C CYS A 1021 8.62 23.78 36.55
N ASP A 1022 9.89 23.79 36.94
CA ASP A 1022 11.04 23.90 36.01
C ASP A 1022 12.16 22.85 36.17
N THR A 1023 12.09 21.95 37.16
CA THR A 1023 13.24 21.10 37.55
C THR A 1023 12.93 19.58 37.53
N PRO A 1024 12.61 18.95 36.38
CA PRO A 1024 12.52 19.52 35.04
C PRO A 1024 11.15 20.15 34.76
N SER A 1025 11.07 21.01 33.74
CA SER A 1025 9.80 21.49 33.20
C SER A 1025 9.04 20.38 32.46
N PRO A 1026 7.70 20.42 32.41
CA PRO A 1026 6.91 19.52 31.59
C PRO A 1026 7.34 19.61 30.12
N GLN A 1027 7.69 18.48 29.50
CA GLN A 1027 8.08 18.43 28.09
C GLN A 1027 7.39 17.26 27.39
N HIS A 1028 7.15 17.40 26.09
CA HIS A 1028 6.64 16.33 25.20
C HIS A 1028 5.32 15.70 25.68
N GLY A 1029 4.43 16.50 26.27
CA GLY A 1029 3.13 16.03 26.77
C GLY A 1029 3.16 15.38 28.16
N GLY A 1030 4.24 15.56 28.93
CA GLY A 1030 4.27 15.18 30.35
C GLY A 1030 3.32 16.03 31.20
N ASN A 1031 2.90 15.48 32.33
CA ASN A 1031 1.96 16.09 33.24
C ASN A 1031 2.51 17.40 33.85
N PRO A 1032 1.66 18.40 34.15
CA PRO A 1032 2.03 19.54 34.98
C PRO A 1032 2.50 19.11 36.37
N CYS A 1033 3.16 20.01 37.11
CA CYS A 1033 3.56 19.71 38.46
C CYS A 1033 2.35 19.41 39.36
N ALA A 1034 2.42 18.33 40.14
CA ALA A 1034 1.33 17.94 41.03
C ALA A 1034 0.99 19.07 42.03
N GLY A 1035 -0.22 19.62 41.92
CA GLY A 1035 -0.72 20.76 42.70
C GLY A 1035 -1.02 22.02 41.89
N ASP A 1036 -0.51 22.10 40.65
CA ASP A 1036 -0.78 23.18 39.69
C ASP A 1036 -2.17 23.01 39.05
N SER A 1037 -3.21 23.50 39.74
CA SER A 1037 -4.62 23.29 39.34
C SER A 1037 -5.16 24.32 38.35
N ASP A 1038 -4.47 25.43 38.15
CA ASP A 1038 -4.74 26.51 37.20
C ASP A 1038 -3.81 26.48 35.98
N GLY A 1039 -2.70 25.74 36.04
CA GLY A 1039 -1.84 25.44 34.89
C GLY A 1039 -0.87 26.56 34.52
N ASP A 1040 -0.53 27.45 35.48
CA ASP A 1040 0.38 28.58 35.25
C ASP A 1040 1.85 28.25 35.55
N GLY A 1041 2.12 27.10 36.17
CA GLY A 1041 3.45 26.62 36.50
C GLY A 1041 4.07 27.23 37.76
N ILE A 1042 3.29 27.91 38.61
CA ILE A 1042 3.75 28.62 39.82
C ILE A 1042 2.99 28.11 41.06
N GLU A 1043 3.70 27.91 42.18
CA GLU A 1043 3.07 27.65 43.48
C GLU A 1043 3.46 28.75 44.48
N THR A 1044 2.45 29.37 45.12
CA THR A 1044 2.63 30.44 46.12
C THR A 1044 2.30 29.93 47.53
N GLY A 1045 3.17 30.18 48.50
CA GLY A 1045 3.01 29.82 49.91
C GLY A 1045 2.97 31.02 50.85
N TYR A 1046 2.22 30.92 51.95
CA TYR A 1046 2.02 31.98 52.94
C TYR A 1046 2.47 31.57 54.36
N ASP A 1047 3.22 32.44 55.03
CA ASP A 1047 3.67 32.28 56.43
C ASP A 1047 3.31 33.52 57.27
N VAL A 1048 3.00 33.36 58.58
CA VAL A 1048 2.45 34.47 59.43
C VAL A 1048 3.55 35.19 60.24
N CYS A 1049 3.48 36.52 60.33
CA CYS A 1049 4.48 37.38 60.98
C CYS A 1049 3.88 38.48 61.89
N LYS A 1050 4.70 39.08 62.78
CA LYS A 1050 4.41 40.33 63.55
C LYS A 1050 3.08 40.36 64.35
N THR A 1051 2.90 39.41 65.28
CA THR A 1051 1.64 39.17 66.02
C THR A 1051 1.41 40.00 67.30
N GLY A 1052 2.13 41.11 67.54
CA GLY A 1052 1.98 41.94 68.74
C GLY A 1052 0.86 42.98 68.68
N ARG A 1053 0.52 43.60 69.83
CA ARG A 1053 -0.56 44.61 69.96
C ARG A 1053 -0.11 46.00 69.44
N CYS A 1054 -1.04 46.79 68.91
CA CYS A 1054 -0.83 48.17 68.47
C CYS A 1054 -1.37 49.21 69.50
N PRO A 1055 -0.87 50.48 69.51
CA PRO A 1055 -1.29 51.56 70.44
C PRO A 1055 -2.69 52.14 70.14
N ASP A 1056 -3.27 52.90 71.09
CA ASP A 1056 -4.57 53.58 70.91
C ASP A 1056 -4.72 54.87 71.75
N TRP A 1057 -5.66 55.74 71.39
CA TRP A 1057 -5.86 57.06 72.01
C TRP A 1057 -6.63 57.04 73.34
N GLY A 1058 -6.17 57.83 74.32
CA GLY A 1058 -6.88 58.11 75.57
C GLY A 1058 -8.04 59.10 75.43
N ALA A 1059 -8.69 59.38 76.56
CA ALA A 1059 -9.89 60.23 76.60
C ALA A 1059 -9.61 61.73 76.45
N TRP A 1060 -10.55 62.45 75.83
CA TRP A 1060 -10.54 63.90 75.64
C TRP A 1060 -10.83 64.70 76.93
N GLY A 1061 -10.14 65.84 77.07
CA GLY A 1061 -10.37 66.85 78.11
C GLY A 1061 -11.61 67.72 77.89
N SER A 1062 -11.73 68.78 78.70
CA SER A 1062 -12.84 69.74 78.66
C SER A 1062 -12.61 70.88 77.66
N TRP A 1063 -13.70 71.36 77.05
CA TRP A 1063 -13.72 72.47 76.09
C TRP A 1063 -13.47 73.86 76.71
N SER A 1064 -12.86 74.77 75.94
CA SER A 1064 -12.71 76.20 76.26
C SER A 1064 -13.98 77.04 75.96
N ALA A 1065 -13.89 78.37 76.06
CA ALA A 1065 -14.99 79.31 75.87
C ALA A 1065 -15.03 79.89 74.44
N CYS A 1066 -16.24 80.12 73.92
CA CYS A 1066 -16.50 80.54 72.53
C CYS A 1066 -15.90 81.92 72.17
N THR A 1067 -15.28 82.04 70.99
CA THR A 1067 -14.59 83.28 70.55
C THR A 1067 -15.50 84.41 70.01
N ALA A 1068 -16.77 84.16 69.68
CA ALA A 1068 -17.69 85.18 69.12
C ALA A 1068 -19.11 85.15 69.75
N SER A 1069 -19.83 86.27 69.70
CA SER A 1069 -21.13 86.46 70.40
C SER A 1069 -22.38 86.50 69.50
N CYS A 1070 -22.24 86.75 68.20
CA CYS A 1070 -23.26 86.43 67.18
C CYS A 1070 -22.61 86.21 65.82
N GLY A 1071 -23.14 85.27 65.03
CA GLY A 1071 -22.35 84.61 63.98
C GLY A 1071 -21.30 83.66 64.56
N PRO A 1072 -20.62 82.89 63.70
CA PRO A 1072 -19.71 81.81 64.12
C PRO A 1072 -18.47 82.32 64.89
N GLY A 1073 -18.08 81.58 65.91
CA GLY A 1073 -16.77 81.57 66.59
C GLY A 1073 -16.45 80.13 67.03
N ASP A 1074 -15.41 79.90 67.83
CA ASP A 1074 -14.85 78.54 68.07
C ASP A 1074 -14.41 78.31 69.55
N ARG A 1075 -14.13 77.05 69.92
CA ARG A 1075 -13.57 76.59 71.22
C ARG A 1075 -12.74 75.30 71.07
N GLU A 1076 -11.84 74.96 72.01
CA GLU A 1076 -10.82 73.89 71.87
C GLU A 1076 -10.69 72.90 73.07
N ARG A 1077 -10.12 71.68 72.87
CA ARG A 1077 -9.73 70.67 73.90
C ARG A 1077 -8.63 69.68 73.43
N ALA A 1078 -8.07 68.82 74.32
CA ALA A 1078 -6.95 67.89 74.01
C ALA A 1078 -7.04 66.45 74.61
N ARG A 1079 -6.31 65.46 74.06
CA ARG A 1079 -6.11 64.06 74.57
C ARG A 1079 -4.68 63.52 74.33
N GLN A 1080 -4.32 62.35 74.90
CA GLN A 1080 -2.98 61.72 74.76
C GLN A 1080 -3.01 60.24 74.34
N CYS A 1081 -1.94 59.73 73.71
CA CYS A 1081 -1.79 58.34 73.21
C CYS A 1081 -1.34 57.35 74.31
N ASP A 1082 -1.94 56.15 74.37
CA ASP A 1082 -1.50 55.03 75.23
C ASP A 1082 -0.68 53.99 74.44
N THR A 1083 0.60 53.86 74.82
CA THR A 1083 1.59 52.97 74.20
C THR A 1083 1.96 51.77 75.08
N ALA A 1084 1.28 51.55 76.21
CA ALA A 1084 1.64 50.51 77.17
C ALA A 1084 1.43 49.09 76.62
N GLY A 1085 2.54 48.41 76.28
CA GLY A 1085 2.54 47.03 75.80
C GLY A 1085 2.32 46.86 74.29
N ALA A 1086 2.52 47.93 73.50
CA ALA A 1086 2.55 47.86 72.04
C ALA A 1086 3.93 47.45 71.49
N GLU A 1087 3.97 47.00 70.23
CA GLU A 1087 5.23 46.69 69.52
C GLU A 1087 6.15 47.92 69.39
N PRO A 1088 7.48 47.79 69.58
CA PRO A 1088 8.40 48.92 69.53
C PRO A 1088 8.42 49.62 68.16
N GLY A 1089 8.04 50.89 68.14
CA GLY A 1089 8.03 51.74 66.93
C GLY A 1089 6.66 51.97 66.30
N ALA A 1090 5.57 51.43 66.86
CA ALA A 1090 4.21 51.77 66.44
C ALA A 1090 3.72 53.10 67.06
N THR A 1091 3.04 53.93 66.27
CA THR A 1091 2.39 55.20 66.69
C THR A 1091 0.87 55.02 66.85
N CYS A 1092 0.20 55.96 67.53
CA CYS A 1092 -1.27 55.99 67.54
C CYS A 1092 -1.83 56.39 66.16
N PRO A 1093 -3.01 55.88 65.75
CA PRO A 1093 -3.60 56.22 64.46
C PRO A 1093 -3.80 57.74 64.30
N GLY A 1094 -3.13 58.34 63.31
CA GLY A 1094 -3.19 59.77 63.01
C GLY A 1094 -2.11 60.65 63.65
N ASP A 1095 -1.22 60.10 64.50
CA ASP A 1095 -0.05 60.83 65.03
C ASP A 1095 1.19 60.65 64.13
N ASP A 1096 1.09 61.13 62.88
CA ASP A 1096 2.16 61.02 61.87
C ASP A 1096 3.44 61.83 62.24
N ILE A 1097 3.34 62.65 63.29
CA ILE A 1097 4.40 63.55 63.77
C ILE A 1097 5.00 63.09 65.12
N GLY A 1098 4.47 62.02 65.72
CA GLY A 1098 5.00 61.37 66.92
C GLY A 1098 4.94 62.22 68.20
N VAL A 1099 3.97 63.12 68.32
CA VAL A 1099 3.88 64.09 69.43
C VAL A 1099 3.10 63.55 70.64
N GLY A 1100 2.30 62.49 70.45
CA GLY A 1100 1.56 61.78 71.50
C GLY A 1100 0.37 62.55 72.08
N VAL A 1101 -0.03 63.67 71.47
CA VAL A 1101 -1.12 64.56 71.90
C VAL A 1101 -1.95 64.98 70.69
N ASP A 1102 -3.27 64.96 70.83
CA ASP A 1102 -4.24 65.34 69.80
C ASP A 1102 -5.17 66.45 70.33
N THR A 1103 -5.60 67.38 69.48
CA THR A 1103 -6.35 68.60 69.82
C THR A 1103 -7.54 68.82 68.89
N GLU A 1104 -8.71 69.11 69.45
CA GLU A 1104 -9.98 69.28 68.74
C GLU A 1104 -10.50 70.70 68.92
N GLU A 1105 -10.97 71.34 67.85
CA GLU A 1105 -11.67 72.64 67.85
C GLU A 1105 -13.11 72.47 67.32
N GLU A 1106 -14.08 73.20 67.90
CA GLU A 1106 -15.50 73.13 67.53
C GLU A 1106 -16.13 74.53 67.38
N PRO A 1107 -16.86 74.81 66.27
CA PRO A 1107 -17.53 76.08 66.07
C PRO A 1107 -18.85 76.21 66.86
N CYS A 1108 -19.11 77.42 67.36
CA CYS A 1108 -20.25 77.87 68.13
C CYS A 1108 -20.93 79.09 67.46
N ASN A 1109 -22.25 79.24 67.63
CA ASN A 1109 -23.09 80.36 67.12
C ASN A 1109 -23.35 80.41 65.58
N ASN A 1110 -23.52 79.26 64.93
CA ASN A 1110 -23.61 79.09 63.46
C ASN A 1110 -24.99 79.41 62.79
N GLY A 1111 -25.54 80.62 62.93
CA GLY A 1111 -26.85 81.02 62.35
C GLY A 1111 -26.84 82.27 61.42
N PRO A 1112 -27.62 82.31 60.31
CA PRO A 1112 -27.61 83.42 59.33
C PRO A 1112 -28.54 84.61 59.66
N CYS A 1113 -28.44 85.72 58.89
CA CYS A 1113 -29.22 86.97 59.07
C CYS A 1113 -29.88 87.47 57.75
N PRO A 1114 -30.96 88.30 57.77
CA PRO A 1114 -31.88 88.53 56.62
C PRO A 1114 -31.79 89.92 55.90
N GLU A 1115 -32.52 90.12 54.81
CA GLU A 1115 -32.58 91.33 53.94
C GLU A 1115 -33.73 92.32 54.30
N GLY A 1116 -33.85 93.57 53.81
CA GLY A 1116 -32.93 94.42 53.01
C GLY A 1116 -33.65 95.49 52.13
N GLU A 1117 -33.49 96.80 52.39
CA GLU A 1117 -34.05 97.92 51.58
C GLU A 1117 -33.24 99.25 51.75
N GLY A 1118 -33.13 100.12 50.73
CA GLY A 1118 -32.88 101.57 50.92
C GLY A 1118 -31.47 102.17 50.79
N CYS A 1119 -30.56 101.65 49.95
CA CYS A 1119 -29.11 102.03 49.90
C CYS A 1119 -28.49 102.05 51.32
N GLY A 1120 -28.97 101.10 52.12
CA GLY A 1120 -29.34 101.38 53.49
C GLY A 1120 -28.57 100.52 54.43
N THR A 1121 -27.61 101.14 55.10
CA THR A 1121 -27.18 100.77 56.46
C THR A 1121 -26.93 99.29 56.68
N SER A 1122 -25.79 98.79 56.21
CA SER A 1122 -24.88 97.96 57.05
C SER A 1122 -23.63 97.58 56.26
N GLY A 1123 -22.78 98.57 55.94
CA GLY A 1123 -21.38 98.27 55.68
C GLY A 1123 -20.80 97.61 56.94
N CYS A 1124 -20.23 96.40 56.80
CA CYS A 1124 -19.74 95.62 57.92
C CYS A 1124 -18.73 96.45 58.75
N PRO A 1125 -18.86 96.47 60.09
CA PRO A 1125 -18.00 97.28 60.94
C PRO A 1125 -16.58 96.72 60.97
N GLU A 1126 -15.60 97.61 60.81
CA GLU A 1126 -14.18 97.33 60.99
C GLU A 1126 -13.89 96.81 62.42
N PRO A 1127 -13.20 95.68 62.58
CA PRO A 1127 -12.44 95.38 63.77
C PRO A 1127 -11.02 95.92 63.56
N GLY A 1128 -10.79 97.15 64.01
CA GLY A 1128 -9.43 97.66 64.11
C GLY A 1128 -8.67 96.96 65.23
N ILE A 1129 -7.48 96.42 64.93
CA ILE A 1129 -6.19 96.82 65.52
C ILE A 1129 -5.08 96.12 64.73
N SER A 1130 -4.14 96.90 64.22
CA SER A 1130 -3.23 96.51 63.15
C SER A 1130 -1.75 96.63 63.55
N ALA A 1131 -0.90 96.09 62.68
CA ALA A 1131 0.52 96.42 62.54
C ALA A 1131 1.47 95.99 63.68
N GLY A 1132 1.77 94.69 63.73
CA GLY A 1132 3.07 94.16 64.18
C GLY A 1132 3.76 93.47 63.00
N GLN A 1133 4.61 94.18 62.28
CA GLN A 1133 5.15 93.73 60.99
C GLN A 1133 6.23 92.65 61.16
N THR A 1134 6.01 91.47 60.57
CA THR A 1134 7.04 90.44 60.34
C THR A 1134 7.57 90.51 58.91
N GLN A 1135 8.85 90.15 58.74
CA GLN A 1135 9.64 90.52 57.55
C GLN A 1135 9.35 89.65 56.31
N GLU A 1136 9.46 90.31 55.16
CA GLU A 1136 9.35 89.75 53.82
C GLU A 1136 10.57 88.89 53.45
N ASN A 1137 10.34 87.90 52.59
CA ASN A 1137 10.93 87.84 51.24
C ASN A 1137 10.20 86.76 50.45
N GLY A 1138 9.80 87.03 49.21
CA GLY A 1138 8.95 86.11 48.43
C GLY A 1138 9.00 86.30 46.92
N GLU A 1139 7.90 85.88 46.29
CA GLU A 1139 7.55 85.99 44.86
C GLU A 1139 8.23 85.07 43.81
N LYS A 1140 7.38 84.15 43.30
CA LYS A 1140 6.98 84.00 41.88
C LYS A 1140 7.87 83.32 40.83
N SER A 1141 7.12 82.61 39.96
CA SER A 1141 7.12 82.62 38.49
C SER A 1141 7.72 81.45 37.69
N ASP A 1142 6.88 81.01 36.74
CA ASP A 1142 7.15 80.62 35.35
C ASP A 1142 7.99 79.37 34.97
N ASN A 1143 7.25 78.39 34.43
CA ASN A 1143 7.23 77.95 33.02
C ASN A 1143 8.51 77.49 32.26
N THR A 1144 8.25 76.55 31.32
CA THR A 1144 9.09 76.09 30.17
C THR A 1144 10.37 75.27 30.44
N ALA A 1145 10.87 74.39 29.53
CA ALA A 1145 10.35 73.56 28.42
C ALA A 1145 11.51 72.73 27.78
N VAL A 1146 11.30 72.06 26.62
CA VAL A 1146 12.30 71.62 25.59
C VAL A 1146 13.06 70.28 25.89
N LEU A 1147 12.76 69.13 25.24
CA LEU A 1147 13.26 68.56 23.92
C LEU A 1147 14.71 68.00 24.00
N ALA A 1148 15.30 67.13 23.14
CA ALA A 1148 14.93 66.20 22.02
C ALA A 1148 16.18 65.29 21.73
N GLY A 1149 16.21 64.26 20.86
CA GLY A 1149 15.16 63.57 20.09
C GLY A 1149 15.64 62.98 18.73
N ALA A 1150 15.75 61.64 18.64
CA ALA A 1150 15.71 60.77 17.43
C ALA A 1150 16.88 60.71 16.38
N ALA A 1151 16.98 59.50 15.76
CA ALA A 1151 17.11 59.19 14.32
C ALA A 1151 18.45 58.83 13.59
N CYS A 1152 18.41 57.64 12.96
CA CYS A 1152 18.86 57.25 11.59
C CYS A 1152 20.35 57.24 11.10
N GLY A 1153 20.78 56.05 10.62
CA GLY A 1153 21.04 55.83 9.17
C GLY A 1153 22.48 55.63 8.62
N GLY A 1154 22.72 54.50 7.92
CA GLY A 1154 23.35 54.53 6.57
C GLY A 1154 24.79 54.02 6.31
N ILE A 1155 24.91 52.76 5.85
CA ILE A 1155 25.71 52.27 4.68
C ILE A 1155 27.22 52.65 4.51
N GLY A 1156 28.09 51.63 4.35
CA GLY A 1156 29.00 51.60 3.19
C GLY A 1156 30.47 51.10 3.28
N VAL A 1157 30.73 49.90 2.71
CA VAL A 1157 31.81 49.60 1.72
C VAL A 1157 33.27 49.21 2.14
N LEU A 1158 33.63 47.97 1.75
CA LEU A 1158 34.92 47.33 1.34
C LEU A 1158 36.17 47.14 2.26
N LEU A 1159 36.45 45.85 2.55
CA LEU A 1159 37.62 44.99 2.20
C LEU A 1159 39.11 45.41 2.42
N ILE A 1160 39.98 44.36 2.43
CA ILE A 1160 41.48 44.31 2.41
C ILE A 1160 42.14 44.34 3.81
N ALA A 1161 43.06 43.45 4.24
CA ALA A 1161 43.68 42.25 3.65
C ALA A 1161 44.03 41.18 4.72
N VAL A 1162 44.23 39.92 4.28
CA VAL A 1162 44.86 38.84 5.05
C VAL A 1162 46.35 38.73 4.69
N GLY A 1163 47.22 38.47 5.68
CA GLY A 1163 48.66 38.31 5.49
C GLY A 1163 49.28 37.12 6.24
N LEU A 1164 49.67 36.09 5.48
CA LEU A 1164 50.77 35.14 5.70
C LEU A 1164 50.79 34.23 6.95
N GLY A 1165 50.60 32.94 6.70
CA GLY A 1165 50.63 31.79 7.63
C GLY A 1165 51.93 31.49 8.40
N PHE A 1166 51.94 30.34 9.09
CA PHE A 1166 53.14 29.52 9.32
C PHE A 1166 52.78 28.05 9.62
N LEU A 1167 53.77 27.17 9.46
CA LEU A 1167 53.72 25.70 9.60
C LEU A 1167 54.14 25.21 11.02
N ILE A 1168 54.14 23.88 11.25
CA ILE A 1168 54.90 23.13 12.31
C ILE A 1168 54.27 23.18 13.74
N TYR A 1169 54.17 22.13 14.59
CA TYR A 1169 54.84 20.80 14.71
C TYR A 1169 54.02 19.70 15.46
N LYS A 1170 54.56 18.46 15.53
CA LYS A 1170 54.10 17.30 16.35
C LYS A 1170 54.82 17.19 17.71
N LYS A 1171 54.20 16.59 18.76
CA LYS A 1171 54.62 15.31 19.42
C LYS A 1171 53.89 14.91 20.73
N LYS A 1172 53.54 13.61 20.81
CA LYS A 1172 53.70 12.58 21.90
C LYS A 1172 53.25 12.87 23.35
N GLN A 1173 52.75 11.91 24.13
CA GLN A 1173 53.40 10.61 24.46
C GLN A 1173 52.44 9.46 24.91
N ASP A 1174 52.99 8.24 25.04
CA ASP A 1174 52.38 6.92 25.33
C ASP A 1174 51.88 6.73 26.81
N SER A 1175 51.05 5.73 27.19
CA SER A 1175 51.46 4.31 27.37
C SER A 1175 50.32 3.31 27.78
N LYS A 1176 50.62 1.99 27.70
CA LYS A 1176 49.73 0.80 27.80
C LYS A 1176 49.56 0.25 29.24
N ILE A 1177 48.62 -0.71 29.46
CA ILE A 1177 48.83 -2.06 30.08
C ILE A 1177 47.56 -2.97 30.05
N ARG A 1178 47.77 -4.30 29.97
CA ARG A 1178 46.87 -5.46 30.30
C ARG A 1178 47.70 -6.35 31.27
N PRO A 1179 47.17 -7.20 32.21
CA PRO A 1179 46.30 -8.36 31.86
C PRO A 1179 45.41 -9.04 32.98
N SER A 1180 44.58 -10.01 32.53
CA SER A 1180 44.24 -11.35 33.11
C SER A 1180 43.71 -11.63 34.55
N ALA A 1181 42.61 -12.42 34.55
CA ALA A 1181 42.30 -13.63 35.36
C ALA A 1181 41.69 -13.56 36.80
N GLY A 1182 40.63 -14.36 37.03
CA GLY A 1182 40.10 -14.71 38.37
C GLY A 1182 38.63 -15.20 38.45
N ARG A 1183 38.40 -16.53 38.52
CA ARG A 1183 37.18 -17.19 39.08
C ARG A 1183 37.37 -17.40 40.62
N PRO A 1184 36.46 -17.99 41.44
CA PRO A 1184 35.05 -18.43 41.28
C PRO A 1184 34.07 -18.05 42.43
N ARG A 1185 32.75 -18.34 42.28
CA ARG A 1185 31.77 -18.90 43.28
C ARG A 1185 30.36 -18.90 42.62
N THR A 1186 29.70 -20.05 42.39
CA THR A 1186 28.66 -20.71 43.24
C THR A 1186 27.55 -19.75 43.73
N ALA A 1187 26.25 -20.01 43.56
CA ALA A 1187 25.55 -21.31 43.66
C ALA A 1187 24.30 -21.46 42.74
N SER A 1188 23.47 -22.48 43.01
CA SER A 1188 22.47 -23.15 42.15
C SER A 1188 21.00 -23.01 42.61
N SER A 1189 20.06 -23.64 41.86
CA SER A 1189 18.63 -23.93 42.16
C SER A 1189 17.65 -22.75 41.98
N ALA A 1190 16.35 -22.92 41.64
CA ALA A 1190 15.50 -24.07 41.27
C ALA A 1190 14.44 -23.56 40.23
N TRP A 1191 14.06 -24.28 39.17
CA TRP A 1191 12.91 -25.20 39.02
C TRP A 1191 11.48 -24.64 39.25
N SER A 1192 10.57 -25.14 38.38
CA SER A 1192 9.09 -25.15 38.39
C SER A 1192 8.26 -23.88 38.13
N ASN A 1193 7.57 -23.92 36.98
CA ASN A 1193 6.14 -23.64 36.71
C ASN A 1193 5.41 -22.44 37.36
N GLY A 1194 4.78 -21.66 36.48
CA GLY A 1194 3.72 -20.69 36.74
C GLY A 1194 3.15 -20.26 35.40
#